data_AF-A0ABD0YTV7-F1
#
_entry.id   AF-A0ABD0YTV7-F1
#
_cell.length_a   1.000
_cell.length_b   1.000
_cell.length_c   1.000
_cell.angle_alpha   90.00
_cell.angle_beta   90.00
_cell.angle_gamma   90.00
#
_symmetry.space_group_name_H-M   'P 1'
#
loop_
_entity.id
_entity.type
_entity.pdbx_description
1 polymer ?
#
loop_
_entity_poly.entity_id
_entity_poly.type
_entity_poly.pdbx_seq_one_letter_code
_entity_poly.pdbx_strand_id
1 'polypeptide(L)'
;MAMGKAFRIYERDNNTSPYSILMEQRNKDASILLESEVVAFLSSQEKESIKKQYTKILDAYGCLGVMKIQLGENIIHFLIMVTGCISLGKIADSEIFRIMQTTFVSLRKQTHGEEHISEVRKLLNSGTFYFSWSPNSEPLDITLCAQRREKTNSTDNRFFWNRTMHLHLMRFGVDCSQWLLKAMCGSVEIRTVYVGHIQAKAIIISRMSSERTGTRFLVRGVNDFGHVANFVETEQAIFMDNSVSSYVQIRGSVPLFWEQTGVQVGQHRVKMSRGPECSAAAFDRHMTMLKERYGHQTIVNLLSTSQVTNKESETMLSNLFQQHHKQSQHGDVAHIVFDYHQECKGGNTKNLAKLKSKVDQYLKSYSFFYLKGNEVLSEQYGTIRTNCLDCLDRTNCVQTFFGLHVLSKQLELLDLEKQQSVVRFEEVFRLMWVNNGNEVSKIYAGTGAIQGGSKIMDGARSAARTIQNNLLDTSKQEAIDVLLFGSALDTNLADRARTLLDPTMAYFPPKIVTDMCNRYNEYTLPKSIRIAVGTYNVNGGKHFRSVVYKDVSLSDWLLDAHITSENVPIDIFAVGFEEIVDLNASNIMAVSSDNARAWAEELQKILSRDRDYVMVTYVQLVGVCLFIFIRPELAEYIRDISTDSVKTGLGGATGNKGGVAIRFILYNTSLCFMCAHFAAGQSQVNERNSDYNEITRKVTFPLGATLDSQDYIFWCGDFNYRIDIDKDELKDKIKENQLDEILQFEQLRVQQNEGNVFKGFTEGKITFPPTYKYDLFSDDYDTSEKCRAPAWTDRILWKRGKFVPDNELPSDWNPGHLIYYGRAELKQSDHRPVVALFNIDVFEVDPVKQTRALMDIIQENGPTDAAVIVQCKDERNNYLFDDACKTKTLEQMAQFGEVILVRQVEDCMYIIYRNSESALLAAKLGKIEMENISLKITLKTEDWVREAMREMELCGNNPIPLCEYRPLSEKTPPSRPPPPQPTVKPKVEVISMPQIPKRPDILPGSPRKGKMVENRSDSEELSMPAPNMPPPPLPEPDQQTTPPPIPPRSGGPPPIPARPKI
;
A
#
# COMPACT_ATOMS: atom_id res chain seq x y z
N MET A 1 -43.31 10.66 4.08
CA MET A 1 -43.15 10.85 2.63
C MET A 1 -42.08 9.90 2.13
N ALA A 2 -42.28 9.24 0.98
CA ALA A 2 -41.22 8.46 0.35
C ALA A 2 -40.18 9.40 -0.29
N MET A 3 -38.90 9.03 -0.28
CA MET A 3 -37.85 9.82 -0.92
C MET A 3 -38.13 9.96 -2.42
N GLY A 4 -38.33 11.19 -2.89
CA GLY A 4 -38.49 11.50 -4.30
C GLY A 4 -37.18 11.96 -4.93
N LYS A 5 -37.14 12.04 -6.27
CA LYS A 5 -36.08 12.75 -6.99
C LYS A 5 -36.19 14.25 -6.73
N ALA A 6 -35.52 14.71 -5.67
CA ALA A 6 -35.58 16.09 -5.22
C ALA A 6 -34.59 17.01 -5.96
N PHE A 7 -33.57 16.45 -6.60
CA PHE A 7 -32.55 17.20 -7.32
C PHE A 7 -32.88 17.31 -8.80
N ARG A 8 -32.65 18.49 -9.37
CA ARG A 8 -32.78 18.76 -10.80
C ARG A 8 -31.50 19.39 -11.31
N ILE A 9 -30.92 18.81 -12.35
CA ILE A 9 -29.68 19.32 -12.96
C ILE A 9 -30.01 19.88 -14.32
N TYR A 10 -29.47 21.06 -14.59
CA TYR A 10 -29.62 21.77 -15.83
C TYR A 10 -28.25 22.11 -16.42
N GLU A 11 -28.19 22.15 -17.75
CA GLU A 11 -27.00 22.50 -18.53
C GLU A 11 -27.28 23.78 -19.32
N ARG A 12 -26.31 24.68 -19.40
CA ARG A 12 -26.45 25.91 -20.18
C ARG A 12 -26.44 25.60 -21.68
N ASP A 13 -27.34 26.25 -22.43
CA ASP A 13 -27.47 26.02 -23.87
C ASP A 13 -26.14 26.22 -24.63
N ASN A 14 -25.88 25.29 -25.56
CA ASN A 14 -24.57 25.06 -26.20
C ASN A 14 -23.94 26.24 -26.97
N ASN A 15 -24.68 27.32 -27.20
CA ASN A 15 -24.27 28.47 -27.99
C ASN A 15 -23.67 29.63 -27.15
N THR A 16 -23.71 29.55 -25.83
CA THR A 16 -23.17 30.57 -24.93
C THR A 16 -21.95 30.04 -24.17
N SER A 17 -20.80 30.71 -24.30
CA SER A 17 -19.64 30.51 -23.44
C SER A 17 -19.78 31.41 -22.20
N PRO A 18 -19.41 30.99 -20.99
CA PRO A 18 -18.79 29.72 -20.59
C PRO A 18 -19.79 28.57 -20.29
N TYR A 19 -19.29 27.32 -20.33
CA TYR A 19 -20.05 26.11 -19.98
C TYR A 19 -20.36 26.09 -18.48
N SER A 20 -21.61 25.77 -18.13
CA SER A 20 -22.03 25.69 -16.74
C SER A 20 -23.19 24.75 -16.49
N ILE A 21 -23.23 24.24 -15.26
CA ILE A 21 -24.24 23.35 -14.71
C ILE A 21 -24.96 24.06 -13.57
N LEU A 22 -26.29 24.01 -13.58
CA LEU A 22 -27.14 24.52 -12.50
C LEU A 22 -27.81 23.33 -11.78
N MET A 23 -27.62 23.26 -10.46
CA MET A 23 -28.21 22.25 -9.59
C MET A 23 -29.24 22.87 -8.65
N GLU A 24 -30.48 22.37 -8.74
CA GLU A 24 -31.59 22.76 -7.88
C GLU A 24 -32.01 21.61 -6.96
N GLN A 25 -32.53 21.95 -5.79
CA GLN A 25 -33.20 21.02 -4.88
C GLN A 25 -34.61 21.52 -4.57
N ARG A 26 -35.62 20.66 -4.75
CA ARG A 26 -37.06 21.03 -4.75
C ARG A 26 -37.54 21.80 -3.52
N ASN A 27 -36.92 21.56 -2.36
CA ASN A 27 -37.31 22.16 -1.08
C ASN A 27 -36.32 23.23 -0.59
N LYS A 28 -35.49 23.77 -1.51
CA LYS A 28 -34.57 24.87 -1.21
C LYS A 28 -34.78 26.01 -2.19
N ASP A 29 -34.78 27.22 -1.66
CA ASP A 29 -34.94 28.44 -2.45
C ASP A 29 -33.69 28.76 -3.28
N ALA A 30 -32.53 28.38 -2.75
CA ALA A 30 -31.24 28.56 -3.36
C ALA A 30 -30.86 27.44 -4.35
N SER A 31 -29.88 27.71 -5.20
CA SER A 31 -29.37 26.77 -6.21
C SER A 31 -27.87 26.88 -6.34
N ILE A 32 -27.23 25.81 -6.83
CA ILE A 32 -25.77 25.77 -7.00
C ILE A 32 -25.44 25.89 -8.49
N LEU A 33 -24.67 26.90 -8.84
CA LEU A 33 -24.08 27.09 -10.16
C LEU A 33 -22.64 26.59 -10.14
N LEU A 34 -22.29 25.71 -11.09
CA LEU A 34 -20.93 25.26 -11.34
C LEU A 34 -20.51 25.78 -12.72
N GLU A 35 -19.57 26.71 -12.75
CA GLU A 35 -19.12 27.39 -13.97
C GLU A 35 -17.61 27.59 -13.91
N SER A 36 -16.88 27.20 -14.96
CA SER A 36 -15.42 27.43 -15.04
C SER A 36 -14.64 26.96 -13.79
N GLU A 37 -15.02 25.80 -13.23
CA GLU A 37 -14.43 25.21 -12.01
C GLU A 37 -14.72 25.96 -10.69
N VAL A 38 -15.56 26.98 -10.74
CA VAL A 38 -16.04 27.73 -9.59
C VAL A 38 -17.44 27.25 -9.19
N VAL A 39 -17.72 27.26 -7.89
CA VAL A 39 -19.05 26.99 -7.35
C VAL A 39 -19.65 28.27 -6.76
N ALA A 40 -20.87 28.58 -7.17
CA ALA A 40 -21.62 29.75 -6.71
C ALA A 40 -22.99 29.34 -6.16
N PHE A 41 -23.35 29.88 -5.00
CA PHE A 41 -24.66 29.68 -4.38
C PHE A 41 -25.61 30.81 -4.76
N LEU A 42 -26.57 30.54 -5.64
CA LEU A 42 -27.50 31.52 -6.19
C LEU A 42 -28.76 31.66 -5.34
N SER A 43 -29.17 32.91 -5.10
CA SER A 43 -30.50 33.24 -4.59
C SER A 43 -31.60 32.87 -5.59
N SER A 44 -32.87 32.85 -5.14
CA SER A 44 -34.00 32.60 -6.04
C SER A 44 -34.10 33.63 -7.16
N GLN A 45 -33.81 34.90 -6.88
CA GLN A 45 -33.84 35.99 -7.85
C GLN A 45 -32.73 35.84 -8.91
N GLU A 46 -31.50 35.55 -8.50
CA GLU A 46 -30.38 35.28 -9.42
C GLU A 46 -30.65 34.07 -10.30
N LYS A 47 -31.20 33.00 -9.72
CA LYS A 47 -31.57 31.80 -10.46
C LYS A 47 -32.62 32.12 -11.54
N GLU A 48 -33.69 32.83 -11.20
CA GLU A 48 -34.76 33.15 -12.16
C GLU A 48 -34.28 34.00 -13.34
N SER A 49 -33.28 34.86 -13.13
CA SER A 49 -32.71 35.70 -14.20
C SER A 49 -31.91 34.89 -15.23
N ILE A 50 -31.19 33.84 -14.79
CA ILE A 50 -30.34 33.03 -15.67
C ILE A 50 -31.02 31.75 -16.17
N LYS A 51 -32.00 31.20 -15.45
CA LYS A 51 -32.58 29.86 -15.68
C LYS A 51 -33.14 29.65 -17.10
N LYS A 52 -33.58 30.71 -17.77
CA LYS A 52 -34.06 30.65 -19.17
C LYS A 52 -32.98 30.20 -20.16
N GLN A 53 -31.71 30.29 -19.80
CA GLN A 53 -30.56 29.87 -20.61
C GLN A 53 -30.17 28.41 -20.38
N TYR A 54 -30.89 27.69 -19.51
CA TYR A 54 -30.54 26.35 -19.06
C TYR A 54 -31.63 25.34 -19.42
N THR A 55 -31.21 24.17 -19.90
CA THR A 55 -32.09 23.04 -20.21
C THR A 55 -31.90 21.93 -19.19
N LYS A 56 -33.00 21.31 -18.75
CA LYS A 56 -32.93 20.24 -17.75
C LYS A 56 -32.35 18.98 -18.38
N ILE A 57 -31.30 18.43 -17.78
CA ILE A 57 -30.65 17.20 -18.28
C ILE A 57 -31.01 15.96 -17.47
N LEU A 58 -31.23 16.05 -16.15
CA LEU A 58 -31.64 14.90 -15.33
C LEU A 58 -32.33 15.30 -14.02
N ASP A 59 -33.08 14.34 -13.47
CA ASP A 59 -33.60 14.36 -12.10
C ASP A 59 -32.90 13.25 -11.26
N ALA A 60 -32.55 13.55 -10.01
CA ALA A 60 -31.81 12.66 -9.12
C ALA A 60 -32.36 12.62 -7.69
N TYR A 61 -32.09 11.53 -6.97
CA TYR A 61 -32.44 11.34 -5.56
C TYR A 61 -31.48 12.11 -4.64
N GLY A 62 -30.19 12.15 -4.98
CA GLY A 62 -29.20 12.92 -4.23
C GLY A 62 -27.89 13.10 -5.00
N CYS A 63 -26.96 13.87 -4.43
CA CYS A 63 -25.64 14.14 -4.98
C CYS A 63 -24.57 13.50 -4.09
N LEU A 64 -23.57 12.82 -4.67
CA LEU A 64 -22.43 12.30 -3.92
C LEU A 64 -21.28 13.31 -3.80
N GLY A 65 -21.28 14.37 -4.61
CA GLY A 65 -20.24 15.39 -4.66
C GLY A 65 -19.59 15.50 -6.03
N VAL A 66 -18.41 16.10 -6.07
CA VAL A 66 -17.61 16.31 -7.28
C VAL A 66 -16.31 15.51 -7.21
N MET A 67 -16.12 14.63 -8.18
CA MET A 67 -14.91 13.83 -8.34
C MET A 67 -13.93 14.52 -9.29
N LYS A 68 -12.64 14.40 -8.98
CA LYS A 68 -11.53 14.99 -9.76
C LYS A 68 -10.71 13.89 -10.43
N ILE A 69 -10.43 14.05 -11.72
CA ILE A 69 -9.59 13.14 -12.50
C ILE A 69 -8.55 13.92 -13.30
N GLN A 70 -7.28 13.54 -13.17
CA GLN A 70 -6.17 14.01 -13.96
C GLN A 70 -6.10 13.23 -15.27
N LEU A 71 -6.06 13.95 -16.38
CA LEU A 71 -5.88 13.43 -17.75
C LEU A 71 -4.73 14.21 -18.40
N GLY A 72 -3.52 13.65 -18.34
CA GLY A 72 -2.30 14.36 -18.73
C GLY A 72 -2.05 15.53 -17.80
N GLU A 73 -1.98 16.75 -18.35
CA GLU A 73 -1.83 17.99 -17.57
C GLU A 73 -3.17 18.61 -17.14
N ASN A 74 -4.31 18.07 -17.60
CA ASN A 74 -5.63 18.64 -17.34
C ASN A 74 -6.35 17.93 -16.17
N ILE A 75 -6.99 18.71 -15.28
CA ILE A 75 -7.94 18.20 -14.28
C ILE A 75 -9.36 18.29 -14.86
N ILE A 76 -10.12 17.21 -14.80
CA ILE A 76 -11.54 17.18 -15.15
C ILE A 76 -12.37 16.91 -13.89
N HIS A 77 -13.47 17.65 -13.75
CA HIS A 77 -14.40 17.52 -12.64
C HIS A 77 -15.72 16.87 -13.11
N PHE A 78 -16.20 15.90 -12.34
CA PHE A 78 -17.48 15.24 -12.57
C PHE A 78 -18.40 15.36 -11.36
N LEU A 79 -19.59 15.92 -11.55
CA LEU A 79 -20.65 15.92 -10.55
C LEU A 79 -21.37 14.57 -10.56
N ILE A 80 -21.40 13.87 -9.43
CA ILE A 80 -21.95 12.51 -9.34
C ILE A 80 -23.33 12.52 -8.70
N MET A 81 -24.34 12.11 -9.47
CA MET A 81 -25.74 12.12 -9.09
C MET A 81 -26.28 10.71 -8.90
N VAL A 82 -26.99 10.45 -7.81
CA VAL A 82 -27.71 9.19 -7.57
C VAL A 82 -29.05 9.23 -8.28
N THR A 83 -29.16 8.53 -9.42
CA THR A 83 -30.37 8.52 -10.26
C THR A 83 -31.29 7.33 -10.02
N GLY A 84 -30.79 6.30 -9.31
CA GLY A 84 -31.56 5.14 -8.86
C GLY A 84 -31.06 4.60 -7.51
N CYS A 85 -31.99 4.37 -6.59
CA CYS A 85 -31.75 3.75 -5.29
C CYS A 85 -32.96 2.93 -4.82
N ILE A 86 -32.76 2.01 -3.88
CA ILE A 86 -33.80 1.15 -3.31
C ILE A 86 -33.80 1.29 -1.79
N SER A 87 -34.97 1.52 -1.18
CA SER A 87 -35.14 1.53 0.27
C SER A 87 -35.01 0.12 0.84
N LEU A 88 -34.25 -0.02 1.92
CA LEU A 88 -34.06 -1.27 2.66
C LEU A 88 -34.91 -1.33 3.93
N GLY A 89 -35.49 -0.21 4.34
CA GLY A 89 -36.23 -0.06 5.58
C GLY A 89 -35.70 1.07 6.44
N LYS A 90 -36.34 1.24 7.60
CA LYS A 90 -36.04 2.31 8.55
C LYS A 90 -35.27 1.83 9.77
N ILE A 91 -34.37 2.68 10.25
CA ILE A 91 -33.69 2.60 11.54
C ILE A 91 -34.02 3.90 12.26
N ALA A 92 -34.75 3.81 13.38
CA ALA A 92 -35.42 4.97 13.98
C ALA A 92 -36.21 5.75 12.91
N ASP A 93 -36.01 7.06 12.80
CA ASP A 93 -36.71 7.91 11.84
C ASP A 93 -36.06 7.99 10.45
N SER A 94 -34.88 7.38 10.28
CA SER A 94 -34.11 7.42 9.03
C SER A 94 -34.35 6.21 8.15
N GLU A 95 -34.59 6.46 6.87
CA GLU A 95 -34.71 5.44 5.84
C GLU A 95 -33.35 5.18 5.20
N ILE A 96 -32.96 3.91 5.09
CA ILE A 96 -31.67 3.52 4.54
C ILE A 96 -31.84 3.04 3.10
N PHE A 97 -31.02 3.59 2.21
CA PHE A 97 -31.08 3.32 0.78
C PHE A 97 -29.82 2.64 0.28
N ARG A 98 -29.99 1.69 -0.65
CA ARG A 98 -28.92 1.12 -1.48
C ARG A 98 -28.83 1.90 -2.80
N ILE A 99 -27.64 2.33 -3.18
CA ILE A 99 -27.37 2.96 -4.48
C ILE A 99 -27.39 1.88 -5.57
N MET A 100 -28.16 2.12 -6.62
CA MET A 100 -28.30 1.20 -7.77
C MET A 100 -27.81 1.81 -9.08
N GLN A 101 -27.94 3.14 -9.22
CA GLN A 101 -27.56 3.83 -10.44
C GLN A 101 -27.05 5.24 -10.13
N THR A 102 -25.94 5.58 -10.77
CA THR A 102 -25.28 6.89 -10.73
C THR A 102 -25.08 7.46 -12.13
N THR A 103 -25.26 8.77 -12.24
CA THR A 103 -24.97 9.56 -13.43
C THR A 103 -23.88 10.56 -13.13
N PHE A 104 -22.80 10.55 -13.92
CA PHE A 104 -21.68 11.48 -13.83
C PHE A 104 -21.93 12.57 -14.86
N VAL A 105 -21.98 13.81 -14.42
CA VAL A 105 -22.14 15.00 -15.26
C VAL A 105 -20.79 15.70 -15.34
N SER A 106 -20.21 15.79 -16.54
CA SER A 106 -18.98 16.54 -16.76
C SER A 106 -19.20 18.02 -16.44
N LEU A 107 -18.26 18.66 -15.77
CA LEU A 107 -18.26 20.12 -15.58
C LEU A 107 -17.51 20.86 -16.69
N ARG A 108 -17.21 20.16 -17.80
CA ARG A 108 -16.63 20.72 -19.03
C ARG A 108 -17.42 20.23 -20.26
N LYS A 109 -17.48 21.07 -21.29
CA LYS A 109 -18.20 20.77 -22.55
C LYS A 109 -17.67 19.55 -23.30
N GLN A 110 -16.38 19.25 -23.21
CA GLN A 110 -15.78 18.08 -23.85
C GLN A 110 -15.96 16.83 -22.97
N THR A 111 -16.41 15.72 -23.56
CA THR A 111 -16.62 14.42 -22.89
C THR A 111 -15.37 13.52 -22.89
N HIS A 112 -14.18 14.08 -23.13
CA HIS A 112 -12.94 13.32 -22.99
C HIS A 112 -12.78 12.82 -21.54
N GLY A 113 -12.48 11.53 -21.36
CA GLY A 113 -12.34 10.92 -20.04
C GLY A 113 -13.47 9.97 -19.61
N GLU A 114 -14.53 9.78 -20.40
CA GLU A 114 -15.61 8.83 -20.06
C GLU A 114 -15.12 7.39 -19.83
N GLU A 115 -14.10 6.96 -20.57
CA GLU A 115 -13.48 5.65 -20.40
C GLU A 115 -12.85 5.47 -19.01
N HIS A 116 -12.31 6.56 -18.44
CA HIS A 116 -11.64 6.57 -17.13
C HIS A 116 -12.63 6.60 -15.95
N ILE A 117 -13.90 6.96 -16.17
CA ILE A 117 -14.96 6.92 -15.14
C ILE A 117 -15.85 5.69 -15.21
N SER A 118 -15.75 4.91 -16.29
CA SER A 118 -16.61 3.73 -16.51
C SER A 118 -16.52 2.73 -15.36
N GLU A 119 -15.29 2.42 -14.92
CA GLU A 119 -15.06 1.47 -13.83
C GLU A 119 -15.48 2.03 -12.46
N VAL A 120 -15.27 3.32 -12.21
CA VAL A 120 -15.76 4.00 -10.99
C VAL A 120 -17.29 3.96 -10.93
N ARG A 121 -17.96 4.21 -12.06
CA ARG A 121 -19.42 4.12 -12.17
C ARG A 121 -19.91 2.70 -11.93
N LYS A 122 -19.25 1.68 -12.49
CA LYS A 122 -19.56 0.26 -12.23
C LYS A 122 -19.40 -0.08 -10.76
N LEU A 123 -18.35 0.44 -10.10
CA LEU A 123 -18.11 0.26 -8.67
C LEU A 123 -19.25 0.87 -7.84
N LEU A 124 -19.61 2.14 -8.06
CA LEU A 124 -20.70 2.80 -7.33
C LEU A 124 -22.07 2.12 -7.57
N ASN A 125 -22.28 1.57 -8.77
CA ASN A 125 -23.52 0.88 -9.15
C ASN A 125 -23.54 -0.62 -8.78
N SER A 126 -22.51 -1.12 -8.08
CA SER A 126 -22.38 -2.54 -7.73
C SER A 126 -23.42 -3.03 -6.70
N GLY A 127 -24.17 -2.11 -6.08
CA GLY A 127 -25.13 -2.40 -5.03
C GLY A 127 -24.52 -2.49 -3.62
N THR A 128 -23.25 -2.10 -3.46
CA THR A 128 -22.53 -2.19 -2.19
C THR A 128 -22.40 -0.85 -1.47
N PHE A 129 -22.97 0.23 -2.01
CA PHE A 129 -22.97 1.56 -1.42
C PHE A 129 -24.34 1.92 -0.87
N TYR A 130 -24.35 2.51 0.33
CA TYR A 130 -25.55 2.83 1.08
C TYR A 130 -25.50 4.26 1.61
N PHE A 131 -26.65 4.89 1.74
CA PHE A 131 -26.80 6.19 2.40
C PHE A 131 -28.07 6.22 3.25
N SER A 132 -28.13 7.18 4.16
CA SER A 132 -29.28 7.44 5.02
C SER A 132 -30.01 8.69 4.58
N TRP A 133 -31.33 8.71 4.72
CA TRP A 133 -32.16 9.87 4.42
C TRP A 133 -33.29 10.01 5.44
N SER A 134 -33.60 11.26 5.80
CA SER A 134 -34.76 11.62 6.62
C SER A 134 -35.45 12.85 6.04
N PRO A 135 -36.79 12.94 6.06
CA PRO A 135 -37.52 14.09 5.54
C PRO A 135 -37.49 15.31 6.48
N ASN A 136 -37.41 15.10 7.79
CA ASN A 136 -37.70 16.12 8.81
C ASN A 136 -36.64 16.21 9.91
N SER A 137 -35.63 15.34 9.90
CA SER A 137 -34.57 15.29 10.90
C SER A 137 -33.22 15.11 10.22
N GLU A 138 -32.14 15.30 10.97
CA GLU A 138 -30.84 14.84 10.53
C GLU A 138 -30.88 13.32 10.26
N PRO A 139 -30.39 12.86 9.09
CA PRO A 139 -30.30 11.44 8.80
C PRO A 139 -29.34 10.73 9.74
N LEU A 140 -29.71 9.51 10.17
CA LEU A 140 -28.86 8.63 10.95
C LEU A 140 -27.54 8.38 10.23
N ASP A 141 -26.41 8.62 10.91
CA ASP A 141 -25.11 8.33 10.36
C ASP A 141 -24.78 6.82 10.44
N ILE A 142 -24.85 6.15 9.28
CA ILE A 142 -24.59 4.70 9.17
C ILE A 142 -23.10 4.35 9.18
N THR A 143 -22.20 5.33 9.26
CA THR A 143 -20.76 5.10 9.51
C THR A 143 -20.49 4.74 10.97
N LEU A 144 -21.38 5.10 11.89
CA LEU A 144 -21.26 4.83 13.32
C LEU A 144 -22.06 3.58 13.72
N CYS A 145 -21.54 2.82 14.69
CA CYS A 145 -22.33 1.82 15.41
C CYS A 145 -23.19 2.49 16.50
N ALA A 146 -24.18 1.78 17.03
CA ALA A 146 -25.09 2.31 18.06
C ALA A 146 -24.35 2.92 19.26
N GLN A 147 -23.37 2.22 19.81
CA GLN A 147 -22.59 2.72 20.94
C GLN A 147 -21.82 4.00 20.64
N ARG A 148 -21.23 4.13 19.44
CA ARG A 148 -20.52 5.36 19.07
C ARG A 148 -21.45 6.53 18.82
N ARG A 149 -22.68 6.29 18.33
CA ARG A 149 -23.68 7.35 18.16
C ARG A 149 -24.10 8.00 19.48
N GLU A 150 -24.11 7.24 20.58
CA GLU A 150 -24.33 7.83 21.92
C GLU A 150 -23.15 8.68 22.42
N LYS A 151 -21.97 8.56 21.78
CA LYS A 151 -20.75 9.29 22.18
C LYS A 151 -20.43 10.47 21.28
N THR A 152 -20.83 10.42 20.02
CA THR A 152 -20.47 11.44 19.03
C THR A 152 -21.51 11.56 17.92
N ASN A 153 -21.61 12.77 17.37
CA ASN A 153 -22.32 13.06 16.12
C ASN A 153 -21.38 13.21 14.92
N SER A 154 -20.06 13.04 15.12
CA SER A 154 -19.07 13.15 14.06
C SER A 154 -19.04 11.86 13.23
N THR A 155 -19.11 12.01 11.91
CA THR A 155 -18.99 10.90 10.94
C THR A 155 -17.67 10.15 11.18
N ASP A 156 -17.71 8.82 11.13
CA ASP A 156 -16.47 8.03 11.15
C ASP A 156 -15.85 8.00 9.75
N ASN A 157 -14.79 8.77 9.55
CA ASN A 157 -14.18 8.97 8.23
C ASN A 157 -13.67 7.67 7.62
N ARG A 158 -13.36 6.64 8.43
CA ARG A 158 -12.93 5.32 7.94
C ARG A 158 -14.01 4.65 7.10
N PHE A 159 -15.28 4.97 7.32
CA PHE A 159 -16.41 4.36 6.61
C PHE A 159 -17.13 5.36 5.69
N PHE A 160 -16.62 6.59 5.57
CA PHE A 160 -17.17 7.64 4.71
C PHE A 160 -16.45 7.63 3.34
N TRP A 161 -16.99 6.86 2.40
CA TRP A 161 -16.31 6.49 1.16
C TRP A 161 -16.20 7.61 0.12
N ASN A 162 -17.12 8.56 0.11
CA ASN A 162 -17.11 9.69 -0.83
C ASN A 162 -16.69 11.02 -0.18
N ARG A 163 -15.98 10.98 0.96
CA ARG A 163 -15.60 12.19 1.72
C ARG A 163 -14.78 13.18 0.89
N THR A 164 -13.87 12.70 0.03
CA THR A 164 -13.03 13.54 -0.83
C THR A 164 -13.83 14.25 -1.92
N MET A 165 -14.99 13.71 -2.31
CA MET A 165 -15.89 14.35 -3.27
C MET A 165 -16.61 15.58 -2.70
N HIS A 166 -16.60 15.75 -1.37
CA HIS A 166 -17.21 16.90 -0.70
C HIS A 166 -16.29 18.13 -0.75
N LEU A 167 -14.97 17.92 -0.88
CA LEU A 167 -13.94 18.96 -0.79
C LEU A 167 -14.18 20.12 -1.77
N HIS A 168 -14.54 19.83 -3.03
CA HIS A 168 -14.70 20.88 -4.03
C HIS A 168 -15.83 21.84 -3.68
N LEU A 169 -16.98 21.36 -3.22
CA LEU A 169 -18.11 22.23 -2.85
C LEU A 169 -17.85 22.94 -1.52
N MET A 170 -17.22 22.26 -0.56
CA MET A 170 -16.85 22.83 0.73
C MET A 170 -15.91 24.04 0.58
N ARG A 171 -14.94 23.96 -0.35
CA ARG A 171 -14.00 25.07 -0.67
C ARG A 171 -14.67 26.38 -1.06
N PHE A 172 -15.87 26.33 -1.62
CA PHE A 172 -16.64 27.50 -2.02
C PHE A 172 -17.72 27.90 -0.97
N GLY A 173 -17.70 27.27 0.20
CA GLY A 173 -18.60 27.56 1.32
C GLY A 173 -19.97 26.89 1.20
N VAL A 174 -20.11 25.81 0.42
CA VAL A 174 -21.38 25.06 0.36
C VAL A 174 -21.52 24.17 1.59
N ASP A 175 -22.67 24.27 2.26
CA ASP A 175 -23.04 23.34 3.34
C ASP A 175 -23.30 21.93 2.77
N CYS A 176 -22.26 21.10 2.80
CA CYS A 176 -22.29 19.75 2.25
C CYS A 176 -23.27 18.82 2.99
N SER A 177 -23.60 19.08 4.25
CA SER A 177 -24.54 18.26 5.03
C SER A 177 -25.95 18.28 4.43
N GLN A 178 -26.31 19.39 3.79
CA GLN A 178 -27.64 19.57 3.23
C GLN A 178 -27.72 19.27 1.73
N TRP A 179 -26.59 19.26 1.02
CA TRP A 179 -26.56 19.12 -0.45
C TRP A 179 -25.99 17.77 -0.90
N LEU A 180 -25.14 17.14 -0.09
CA LEU A 180 -24.43 15.92 -0.43
C LEU A 180 -24.82 14.76 0.47
N LEU A 181 -24.84 13.57 -0.11
CA LEU A 181 -25.07 12.32 0.60
C LEU A 181 -23.74 11.77 1.15
N LYS A 182 -23.78 11.21 2.35
CA LYS A 182 -22.69 10.39 2.90
C LYS A 182 -22.89 8.93 2.47
N ALA A 183 -21.94 8.38 1.73
CA ALA A 183 -21.97 6.99 1.27
C ALA A 183 -21.06 6.10 2.12
N MET A 184 -21.61 4.97 2.55
CA MET A 184 -20.90 3.88 3.22
C MET A 184 -20.84 2.66 2.29
N CYS A 185 -19.67 2.02 2.18
CA CYS A 185 -19.51 0.79 1.42
C CYS A 185 -19.52 -0.44 2.34
N GLY A 186 -20.25 -1.49 1.95
CA GLY A 186 -20.33 -2.73 2.70
C GLY A 186 -21.64 -3.49 2.51
N SER A 187 -22.37 -3.75 3.60
CA SER A 187 -23.67 -4.42 3.58
C SER A 187 -24.60 -3.86 4.66
N VAL A 188 -25.88 -3.69 4.31
CA VAL A 188 -26.95 -3.33 5.24
C VAL A 188 -28.12 -4.28 5.03
N GLU A 189 -28.52 -4.98 6.08
CA GLU A 189 -29.72 -5.80 6.12
C GLU A 189 -30.62 -5.31 7.26
N ILE A 190 -31.89 -5.05 6.94
CA ILE A 190 -32.92 -4.64 7.91
C ILE A 190 -34.13 -5.55 7.74
N ARG A 191 -34.62 -6.15 8.83
CA ARG A 191 -35.84 -6.95 8.84
C ARG A 191 -36.71 -6.57 10.02
N THR A 192 -38.02 -6.50 9.79
CA THR A 192 -38.98 -6.28 10.86
C THR A 192 -39.44 -7.62 11.40
N VAL A 193 -39.33 -7.82 12.71
CA VAL A 193 -39.76 -9.02 13.41
C VAL A 193 -40.92 -8.63 14.34
N TYR A 194 -42.05 -9.32 14.19
CA TYR A 194 -43.24 -9.10 15.01
C TYR A 194 -43.31 -10.17 16.10
N VAL A 195 -43.42 -9.74 17.36
CA VAL A 195 -43.62 -10.61 18.52
C VAL A 195 -44.87 -10.14 19.26
N GLY A 196 -46.02 -10.75 18.96
CA GLY A 196 -47.31 -10.23 19.41
C GLY A 196 -47.58 -8.83 18.84
N HIS A 197 -47.72 -7.83 19.72
CA HIS A 197 -47.90 -6.42 19.35
C HIS A 197 -46.57 -5.65 19.23
N ILE A 198 -45.45 -6.26 19.64
CA ILE A 198 -44.13 -5.62 19.65
C ILE A 198 -43.53 -5.68 18.24
N GLN A 199 -43.05 -4.53 17.76
CA GLN A 199 -42.34 -4.42 16.49
C GLN A 199 -40.84 -4.19 16.77
N ALA A 200 -40.03 -5.19 16.47
CA ALA A 200 -38.58 -5.07 16.54
C ALA A 200 -37.96 -4.98 15.13
N LYS A 201 -36.86 -4.24 14.99
CA LYS A 201 -36.03 -4.21 13.79
C LYS A 201 -34.74 -4.97 14.06
N ALA A 202 -34.58 -6.12 13.41
CA ALA A 202 -33.32 -6.85 13.34
C ALA A 202 -32.44 -6.23 12.25
N ILE A 203 -31.19 -5.93 12.60
CA ILE A 203 -30.27 -5.18 11.75
C ILE A 203 -28.90 -5.87 11.71
N ILE A 204 -28.32 -5.97 10.52
CA ILE A 204 -26.89 -6.25 10.34
C ILE A 204 -26.31 -5.16 9.45
N ILE A 205 -25.26 -4.49 9.93
CA ILE A 205 -24.49 -3.53 9.14
C ILE A 205 -23.03 -3.96 9.13
N SER A 206 -22.48 -4.25 7.96
CA SER A 206 -21.04 -4.39 7.75
C SER A 206 -20.50 -3.14 7.07
N ARG A 207 -19.62 -2.41 7.75
CA ARG A 207 -18.94 -1.21 7.24
C ARG A 207 -17.52 -1.59 6.84
N MET A 208 -17.15 -1.36 5.58
CA MET A 208 -15.80 -1.63 5.08
C MET A 208 -14.96 -0.35 5.14
N SER A 209 -13.78 -0.45 5.74
CA SER A 209 -12.88 0.70 5.92
C SER A 209 -12.25 1.14 4.60
N SER A 210 -12.24 2.44 4.31
CA SER A 210 -11.54 3.03 3.17
C SER A 210 -10.01 3.12 3.37
N GLU A 211 -9.48 2.84 4.56
CA GLU A 211 -8.06 3.05 4.90
C GLU A 211 -7.09 2.12 4.13
N ARG A 212 -7.56 0.92 3.72
CA ARG A 212 -6.80 -0.03 2.88
C ARG A 212 -7.76 -1.04 2.25
N THR A 213 -8.57 -0.60 1.29
CA THR A 213 -9.43 -1.51 0.51
C THR A 213 -8.76 -1.93 -0.79
N GLY A 214 -9.01 -3.16 -1.21
CA GLY A 214 -8.64 -3.55 -2.55
C GLY A 214 -9.06 -4.95 -2.96
N THR A 215 -8.82 -5.26 -4.23
CA THR A 215 -9.23 -6.50 -4.85
C THR A 215 -8.41 -7.70 -4.36
N ARG A 216 -8.89 -8.90 -4.68
CA ARG A 216 -8.48 -10.13 -3.99
C ARG A 216 -6.99 -10.41 -4.07
N PHE A 217 -6.34 -10.15 -5.21
CA PHE A 217 -4.93 -10.48 -5.37
C PHE A 217 -4.00 -9.26 -5.36
N LEU A 218 -4.54 -8.04 -5.44
CA LEU A 218 -3.73 -6.82 -5.46
C LEU A 218 -3.47 -6.24 -4.06
N VAL A 219 -4.43 -6.35 -3.14
CA VAL A 219 -4.30 -5.76 -1.80
C VAL A 219 -4.46 -6.83 -0.71
N ARG A 220 -3.34 -7.15 -0.06
CA ARG A 220 -3.22 -8.09 1.06
C ARG A 220 -2.41 -7.48 2.20
N GLY A 221 -2.48 -8.13 3.36
CA GLY A 221 -1.66 -7.76 4.50
C GLY A 221 -1.93 -6.38 5.10
N VAL A 222 -0.94 -5.91 5.86
CA VAL A 222 -0.88 -4.57 6.47
C VAL A 222 -0.14 -3.59 5.56
N ASN A 223 -0.38 -2.28 5.69
CA ASN A 223 0.49 -1.24 5.15
C ASN A 223 1.39 -0.64 6.23
N ASP A 224 2.25 0.30 5.84
CA ASP A 224 3.17 0.99 6.75
C ASP A 224 2.47 1.69 7.92
N PHE A 225 1.23 2.16 7.74
CA PHE A 225 0.44 2.84 8.76
C PHE A 225 -0.30 1.89 9.72
N GLY A 226 -0.17 0.57 9.56
CA GLY A 226 -0.88 -0.41 10.40
C GLY A 226 -2.33 -0.69 9.96
N HIS A 227 -2.78 -0.15 8.81
CA HIS A 227 -4.09 -0.48 8.25
C HIS A 227 -4.01 -1.83 7.52
N VAL A 228 -4.95 -2.73 7.80
CA VAL A 228 -5.01 -4.05 7.14
C VAL A 228 -5.99 -4.03 5.98
N ALA A 229 -5.65 -4.82 4.95
CA ALA A 229 -6.47 -4.97 3.77
C ALA A 229 -7.89 -5.43 4.11
N ASN A 230 -8.88 -4.75 3.54
CA ASN A 230 -10.30 -5.09 3.60
C ASN A 230 -10.82 -5.29 5.03
N PHE A 231 -10.45 -4.36 5.92
CA PHE A 231 -10.97 -4.31 7.26
C PHE A 231 -12.48 -4.02 7.26
N VAL A 232 -13.25 -4.82 7.99
CA VAL A 232 -14.70 -4.69 8.10
C VAL A 232 -15.13 -4.73 9.55
N GLU A 233 -15.91 -3.74 9.95
CA GLU A 233 -16.67 -3.74 11.20
C GLU A 233 -18.08 -4.25 10.91
N THR A 234 -18.53 -5.29 11.61
CA THR A 234 -19.89 -5.83 11.49
C THR A 234 -20.65 -5.67 12.80
N GLU A 235 -21.77 -4.96 12.74
CA GLU A 235 -22.71 -4.73 13.83
C GLU A 235 -23.97 -5.55 13.63
N GLN A 236 -24.34 -6.34 14.64
CA GLN A 236 -25.64 -6.98 14.77
C GLN A 236 -26.45 -6.22 15.83
N ALA A 237 -27.58 -5.63 15.44
CA ALA A 237 -28.39 -4.82 16.34
C ALA A 237 -29.88 -5.17 16.31
N ILE A 238 -30.56 -4.91 17.41
CA ILE A 238 -32.02 -4.99 17.54
C ILE A 238 -32.50 -3.65 18.09
N PHE A 239 -33.39 -3.00 17.35
CA PHE A 239 -34.09 -1.80 17.77
C PHE A 239 -35.54 -2.16 18.09
N MET A 240 -35.99 -1.81 19.28
CA MET A 240 -37.33 -2.14 19.76
C MET A 240 -37.81 -1.03 20.68
N ASP A 241 -38.86 -0.31 20.26
CA ASP A 241 -39.36 0.88 20.95
C ASP A 241 -38.21 1.86 21.28
N ASN A 242 -38.00 2.18 22.55
CA ASN A 242 -36.89 3.02 23.02
C ASN A 242 -35.67 2.21 23.48
N SER A 243 -35.54 0.95 23.07
CA SER A 243 -34.42 0.08 23.44
C SER A 243 -33.57 -0.29 22.23
N VAL A 244 -32.26 -0.29 22.40
CA VAL A 244 -31.29 -0.68 21.37
C VAL A 244 -30.29 -1.65 21.98
N SER A 245 -30.15 -2.82 21.36
CA SER A 245 -29.05 -3.74 21.64
C SER A 245 -28.15 -3.83 20.42
N SER A 246 -26.83 -3.74 20.60
CA SER A 246 -25.86 -3.77 19.50
C SER A 246 -24.59 -4.55 19.88
N TYR A 247 -24.17 -5.46 19.01
CA TYR A 247 -22.95 -6.25 19.15
C TYR A 247 -22.05 -6.04 17.92
N VAL A 248 -20.83 -5.58 18.16
CA VAL A 248 -19.82 -5.30 17.13
C VAL A 248 -18.75 -6.40 17.12
N GLN A 249 -18.36 -6.83 15.92
CA GLN A 249 -17.20 -7.71 15.71
C GLN A 249 -16.43 -7.26 14.48
N ILE A 250 -15.15 -7.61 14.40
CA ILE A 250 -14.26 -7.10 13.35
C ILE A 250 -13.57 -8.24 12.59
N ARG A 251 -13.26 -7.98 11.32
CA ARG A 251 -12.44 -8.87 10.48
C ARG A 251 -11.51 -8.05 9.60
N GLY A 252 -10.43 -8.68 9.16
CA GLY A 252 -9.48 -8.08 8.24
C GLY A 252 -8.33 -9.03 7.95
N SER A 253 -7.50 -8.66 6.97
CA SER A 253 -6.34 -9.46 6.57
C SER A 253 -5.38 -9.72 7.74
N VAL A 254 -4.54 -10.75 7.61
CA VAL A 254 -3.46 -11.01 8.56
C VAL A 254 -2.54 -9.78 8.58
N PRO A 255 -2.21 -9.22 9.76
CA PRO A 255 -1.53 -7.92 9.89
C PRO A 255 -0.01 -8.03 9.68
N LEU A 256 0.40 -8.67 8.60
CA LEU A 256 1.80 -8.80 8.16
C LEU A 256 1.92 -8.32 6.70
N PHE A 257 3.14 -8.06 6.24
CA PHE A 257 3.38 -7.73 4.84
C PHE A 257 3.47 -9.01 3.99
N TRP A 258 2.39 -9.34 3.31
CA TRP A 258 2.31 -10.51 2.44
C TRP A 258 1.46 -10.23 1.21
N GLU A 259 1.78 -10.97 0.16
CA GLU A 259 1.14 -10.89 -1.15
C GLU A 259 0.75 -12.29 -1.61
N GLN A 260 -0.11 -12.34 -2.63
CA GLN A 260 -0.52 -13.60 -3.24
C GLN A 260 -0.34 -13.53 -4.76
N THR A 261 0.85 -13.93 -5.23
CA THR A 261 1.25 -13.79 -6.63
C THR A 261 0.97 -15.06 -7.43
N GLY A 262 0.58 -14.90 -8.71
CA GLY A 262 0.38 -15.99 -9.66
C GLY A 262 -0.51 -15.57 -10.82
N VAL A 263 -0.12 -15.91 -12.06
CA VAL A 263 -0.90 -15.57 -13.28
C VAL A 263 -1.84 -16.71 -13.68
N GLN A 264 -1.54 -17.95 -13.24
CA GLN A 264 -2.34 -19.14 -13.55
C GLN A 264 -3.30 -19.51 -12.40
N VAL A 265 -4.51 -19.91 -12.78
CA VAL A 265 -5.54 -20.42 -11.85
C VAL A 265 -4.96 -21.54 -10.99
N GLY A 266 -5.00 -21.39 -9.67
CA GLY A 266 -4.50 -22.39 -8.72
C GLY A 266 -3.01 -22.27 -8.33
N GLN A 267 -2.23 -21.35 -8.94
CA GLN A 267 -0.81 -21.13 -8.60
C GLN A 267 -0.55 -19.92 -7.69
N HIS A 268 -1.62 -19.30 -7.16
CA HIS A 268 -1.52 -18.12 -6.30
C HIS A 268 -0.91 -18.48 -4.93
N ARG A 269 0.40 -18.31 -4.76
CA ARG A 269 1.12 -18.66 -3.52
C ARG A 269 1.28 -17.44 -2.62
N VAL A 270 1.17 -17.66 -1.30
CA VAL A 270 1.48 -16.62 -0.31
C VAL A 270 3.00 -16.40 -0.31
N LYS A 271 3.41 -15.16 -0.46
CA LYS A 271 4.80 -14.71 -0.33
C LYS A 271 4.85 -13.58 0.69
N MET A 272 5.81 -13.61 1.61
CA MET A 272 6.10 -12.46 2.45
C MET A 272 6.79 -11.39 1.60
N SER A 273 6.22 -10.18 1.56
CA SER A 273 6.81 -9.07 0.80
C SER A 273 7.88 -8.32 1.59
N ARG A 274 7.91 -8.52 2.92
CA ARG A 274 8.94 -8.00 3.83
C ARG A 274 9.35 -9.04 4.85
N GLY A 275 10.58 -8.93 5.36
CA GLY A 275 11.05 -9.74 6.48
C GLY A 275 10.27 -9.50 7.77
N PRO A 276 10.39 -10.38 8.78
CA PRO A 276 9.72 -10.23 10.08
C PRO A 276 10.07 -8.90 10.77
N GLU A 277 11.33 -8.51 10.80
CA GLU A 277 11.77 -7.30 11.51
C GLU A 277 11.19 -6.04 10.85
N CYS A 278 11.16 -5.99 9.51
CA CYS A 278 10.52 -4.92 8.75
C CYS A 278 8.97 -4.93 8.84
N SER A 279 8.37 -5.98 9.39
CA SER A 279 6.92 -6.11 9.57
C SER A 279 6.47 -5.79 11.00
N ALA A 280 7.38 -5.79 11.98
CA ALA A 280 7.06 -5.68 13.40
C ALA A 280 6.39 -4.33 13.74
N ALA A 281 6.96 -3.21 13.29
CA ALA A 281 6.42 -1.89 13.60
C ALA A 281 4.98 -1.67 13.07
N ALA A 282 4.69 -2.14 11.85
CA ALA A 282 3.35 -2.07 11.28
C ALA A 282 2.34 -2.97 12.01
N PHE A 283 2.79 -4.14 12.47
CA PHE A 283 2.00 -5.04 13.30
C PHE A 283 1.63 -4.38 14.64
N ASP A 284 2.60 -3.78 15.33
CA ASP A 284 2.36 -3.13 16.62
C ASP A 284 1.47 -1.90 16.49
N ARG A 285 1.66 -1.11 15.43
CA ARG A 285 0.74 -0.01 15.06
C ARG A 285 -0.68 -0.53 14.87
N HIS A 286 -0.86 -1.63 14.14
CA HIS A 286 -2.18 -2.23 13.94
C HIS A 286 -2.84 -2.65 15.25
N MET A 287 -2.10 -3.35 16.11
CA MET A 287 -2.65 -3.87 17.37
C MET A 287 -2.96 -2.75 18.37
N THR A 288 -2.10 -1.73 18.46
CA THR A 288 -2.34 -0.51 19.25
C THR A 288 -3.61 0.19 18.77
N MET A 289 -3.72 0.43 17.46
CA MET A 289 -4.89 1.03 16.83
C MET A 289 -6.18 0.25 17.12
N LEU A 290 -6.16 -1.09 17.11
CA LEU A 290 -7.34 -1.86 17.46
C LEU A 290 -7.74 -1.68 18.93
N LYS A 291 -6.78 -1.62 19.85
CA LYS A 291 -7.06 -1.41 21.28
C LYS A 291 -7.65 -0.03 21.54
N GLU A 292 -7.11 1.00 20.90
CA GLU A 292 -7.60 2.37 21.00
C GLU A 292 -9.03 2.49 20.43
N ARG A 293 -9.31 1.85 19.29
CA ARG A 293 -10.59 2.00 18.58
C ARG A 293 -11.71 1.10 19.12
N TYR A 294 -11.38 -0.08 19.62
CA TYR A 294 -12.35 -1.15 19.94
C TYR A 294 -12.20 -1.73 21.36
N GLY A 295 -11.25 -1.28 22.16
CA GLY A 295 -10.99 -1.82 23.48
C GLY A 295 -10.27 -3.18 23.42
N HIS A 296 -10.61 -4.09 24.33
CA HIS A 296 -9.95 -5.40 24.41
C HIS A 296 -10.08 -6.21 23.12
N GLN A 297 -9.03 -6.95 22.78
CA GLN A 297 -8.99 -7.74 21.55
C GLN A 297 -8.80 -9.23 21.85
N THR A 298 -9.46 -10.06 21.06
CA THR A 298 -9.16 -11.49 20.92
C THR A 298 -9.06 -11.84 19.44
N ILE A 299 -7.92 -12.39 19.03
CA ILE A 299 -7.65 -12.85 17.68
C ILE A 299 -8.18 -14.28 17.52
N VAL A 300 -8.98 -14.52 16.49
CA VAL A 300 -9.40 -15.85 16.04
C VAL A 300 -8.83 -16.10 14.64
N ASN A 301 -7.77 -16.91 14.59
CA ASN A 301 -7.03 -17.23 13.38
C ASN A 301 -7.55 -18.53 12.76
N LEU A 302 -8.14 -18.42 11.56
CA LEU A 302 -8.79 -19.52 10.84
C LEU A 302 -7.91 -20.20 9.77
N LEU A 303 -6.62 -19.86 9.72
CA LEU A 303 -5.67 -20.42 8.75
C LEU A 303 -5.38 -21.90 9.02
N SER A 304 -5.03 -22.62 7.96
CA SER A 304 -4.52 -24.00 8.07
C SER A 304 -3.28 -24.07 8.95
N THR A 305 -3.16 -25.16 9.70
CA THR A 305 -1.99 -25.51 10.52
C THR A 305 -1.34 -26.84 10.11
N SER A 306 -2.00 -27.60 9.23
CA SER A 306 -1.53 -28.90 8.78
C SER A 306 -0.56 -28.82 7.60
N GLN A 307 0.65 -29.35 7.80
CA GLN A 307 1.67 -29.56 6.74
C GLN A 307 1.31 -30.68 5.76
N VAL A 308 0.25 -31.47 6.02
CA VAL A 308 -0.12 -32.66 5.22
C VAL A 308 -1.01 -32.31 4.02
N THR A 309 -1.42 -31.05 3.87
CA THR A 309 -2.29 -30.60 2.77
C THR A 309 -1.53 -29.70 1.79
N ASN A 310 -2.02 -29.53 0.56
CA ASN A 310 -1.53 -28.55 -0.44
C ASN A 310 -1.67 -27.06 0.01
N LYS A 311 -1.56 -26.77 1.31
CA LYS A 311 -1.78 -25.47 1.98
C LYS A 311 -0.59 -25.07 2.86
N GLU A 312 0.62 -25.43 2.43
CA GLU A 312 1.87 -25.03 3.07
C GLU A 312 1.96 -23.50 3.24
N SER A 313 1.44 -22.74 2.27
CA SER A 313 1.40 -21.28 2.27
C SER A 313 0.53 -20.67 3.38
N GLU A 314 -0.66 -21.23 3.65
CA GLU A 314 -1.48 -20.79 4.79
C GLU A 314 -0.82 -21.12 6.12
N THR A 315 -0.16 -22.28 6.20
CA THR A 315 0.54 -22.75 7.41
C THR A 315 1.72 -21.83 7.74
N MET A 316 2.52 -21.46 6.73
CA MET A 316 3.60 -20.47 6.86
C MET A 316 3.07 -19.14 7.40
N LEU A 317 2.03 -18.58 6.79
CA LEU A 317 1.45 -17.31 7.22
C LEU A 317 0.89 -17.37 8.65
N SER A 318 0.25 -18.49 9.00
CA SER A 318 -0.28 -18.72 10.34
C SER A 318 0.82 -18.77 11.40
N ASN A 319 1.93 -19.45 11.10
CA ASN A 319 3.08 -19.56 11.99
C ASN A 319 3.77 -18.19 12.18
N LEU A 320 3.98 -17.45 11.09
CA LEU A 320 4.55 -16.10 11.15
C LEU A 320 3.66 -15.16 11.96
N PHE A 321 2.34 -15.20 11.77
CA PHE A 321 1.42 -14.36 12.53
C PHE A 321 1.46 -14.65 14.04
N GLN A 322 1.53 -15.93 14.42
CA GLN A 322 1.70 -16.32 15.81
C GLN A 322 3.06 -15.90 16.38
N GLN A 323 4.13 -16.05 15.60
CA GLN A 323 5.48 -15.66 16.01
C GLN A 323 5.57 -14.14 16.24
N HIS A 324 5.10 -13.35 15.29
CA HIS A 324 5.04 -11.89 15.40
C HIS A 324 4.25 -11.45 16.63
N HIS A 325 3.05 -11.99 16.82
CA HIS A 325 2.24 -11.69 17.98
C HIS A 325 2.95 -12.04 19.29
N LYS A 326 3.67 -13.17 19.33
CA LYS A 326 4.46 -13.58 20.51
C LYS A 326 5.65 -12.65 20.78
N GLN A 327 6.25 -12.07 19.75
CA GLN A 327 7.36 -11.13 19.87
C GLN A 327 6.91 -9.67 20.09
N SER A 328 5.65 -9.36 19.79
CA SER A 328 5.07 -8.03 19.97
C SER A 328 4.89 -7.65 21.44
N GLN A 329 4.80 -6.34 21.70
CA GLN A 329 4.39 -5.80 22.99
C GLN A 329 2.92 -6.11 23.37
N HIS A 330 2.14 -6.69 22.45
CA HIS A 330 0.72 -6.96 22.62
C HIS A 330 0.41 -8.40 23.08
N GLY A 331 1.31 -9.01 23.85
CA GLY A 331 1.15 -10.37 24.39
C GLY A 331 -0.03 -10.55 25.34
N ASP A 332 -0.69 -9.47 25.75
CA ASP A 332 -1.96 -9.47 26.49
C ASP A 332 -3.19 -9.86 25.64
N VAL A 333 -3.08 -9.81 24.31
CA VAL A 333 -4.15 -10.17 23.39
C VAL A 333 -4.21 -11.70 23.23
N ALA A 334 -5.39 -12.29 23.37
CA ALA A 334 -5.54 -13.73 23.18
C ALA A 334 -5.47 -14.10 21.68
N HIS A 335 -4.63 -15.08 21.32
CA HIS A 335 -4.52 -15.60 19.95
C HIS A 335 -5.03 -17.05 19.89
N ILE A 336 -6.26 -17.22 19.41
CA ILE A 336 -6.93 -18.51 19.29
C ILE A 336 -6.75 -19.04 17.88
N VAL A 337 -5.98 -20.11 17.73
CA VAL A 337 -5.83 -20.84 16.47
C VAL A 337 -6.95 -21.88 16.35
N PHE A 338 -7.67 -21.83 15.23
CA PHE A 338 -8.74 -22.75 14.89
C PHE A 338 -8.66 -23.09 13.41
N ASP A 339 -8.03 -24.23 13.08
CA ASP A 339 -7.90 -24.68 11.69
C ASP A 339 -9.28 -25.01 11.11
N TYR A 340 -9.86 -24.06 10.40
CA TYR A 340 -11.22 -24.20 9.86
C TYR A 340 -11.32 -25.34 8.84
N HIS A 341 -10.25 -25.63 8.10
CA HIS A 341 -10.27 -26.68 7.09
C HIS A 341 -10.31 -28.07 7.71
N GLN A 342 -9.57 -28.26 8.79
CA GLN A 342 -9.59 -29.51 9.55
C GLN A 342 -10.89 -29.65 10.33
N GLU A 343 -11.30 -28.60 11.05
CA GLU A 343 -12.42 -28.67 11.99
C GLU A 343 -13.78 -28.64 11.29
N CYS A 344 -13.95 -27.87 10.21
CA CYS A 344 -15.22 -27.74 9.49
C CYS A 344 -15.23 -28.51 8.15
N LYS A 345 -14.44 -29.59 8.05
CA LYS A 345 -14.33 -30.41 6.83
C LYS A 345 -15.71 -30.88 6.36
N GLY A 346 -15.96 -30.77 5.05
CA GLY A 346 -17.24 -31.15 4.45
C GLY A 346 -18.42 -30.24 4.84
N GLY A 347 -18.16 -29.04 5.38
CA GLY A 347 -19.20 -28.12 5.84
C GLY A 347 -19.78 -28.44 7.21
N ASN A 348 -19.17 -29.36 7.97
CA ASN A 348 -19.65 -29.74 9.30
C ASN A 348 -19.35 -28.64 10.34
N THR A 349 -20.32 -27.77 10.58
CA THR A 349 -20.20 -26.64 11.52
C THR A 349 -20.36 -27.03 12.99
N LYS A 350 -20.65 -28.29 13.33
CA LYS A 350 -20.80 -28.74 14.73
C LYS A 350 -19.52 -28.51 15.55
N ASN A 351 -18.35 -28.56 14.91
CA ASN A 351 -17.06 -28.34 15.57
C ASN A 351 -16.81 -26.86 15.96
N LEU A 352 -17.65 -25.91 15.52
CA LEU A 352 -17.62 -24.54 16.04
C LEU A 352 -17.93 -24.49 17.55
N ALA A 353 -18.59 -25.51 18.11
CA ALA A 353 -18.74 -25.65 19.56
C ALA A 353 -17.39 -25.75 20.30
N LYS A 354 -16.35 -26.31 19.67
CA LYS A 354 -14.99 -26.31 20.25
C LYS A 354 -14.43 -24.89 20.30
N LEU A 355 -14.64 -24.10 19.25
CA LEU A 355 -14.24 -22.69 19.24
C LEU A 355 -14.97 -21.90 20.34
N LYS A 356 -16.28 -22.15 20.51
CA LYS A 356 -17.08 -21.56 21.59
C LYS A 356 -16.41 -21.68 22.95
N SER A 357 -15.96 -22.89 23.32
CA SER A 357 -15.35 -23.13 24.64
C SER A 357 -14.12 -22.25 24.91
N LYS A 358 -13.39 -21.85 23.86
CA LYS A 358 -12.21 -20.99 23.94
C LYS A 358 -12.56 -19.49 23.96
N VAL A 359 -13.66 -19.10 23.32
CA VAL A 359 -14.05 -17.68 23.18
C VAL A 359 -15.07 -17.19 24.20
N ASP A 360 -15.81 -18.09 24.86
CA ASP A 360 -16.98 -17.76 25.69
C ASP A 360 -16.64 -16.79 26.82
N GLN A 361 -15.45 -16.95 27.43
CA GLN A 361 -14.97 -16.04 28.47
C GLN A 361 -14.79 -14.61 27.95
N TYR A 362 -14.27 -14.45 26.74
CA TYR A 362 -14.02 -13.15 26.13
C TYR A 362 -15.33 -12.50 25.71
N LEU A 363 -16.23 -13.26 25.07
CA LEU A 363 -17.58 -12.78 24.69
C LEU A 363 -18.36 -12.28 25.91
N LYS A 364 -18.24 -12.94 27.07
CA LYS A 364 -18.83 -12.47 28.33
C LYS A 364 -18.14 -11.21 28.86
N SER A 365 -16.81 -11.21 28.90
CA SER A 365 -16.04 -10.07 29.44
C SER A 365 -16.16 -8.80 28.60
N TYR A 366 -16.32 -8.93 27.28
CA TYR A 366 -16.41 -7.79 26.37
C TYR A 366 -17.82 -7.22 26.30
N SER A 367 -18.83 -7.99 26.73
CA SER A 367 -20.24 -7.60 26.70
C SER A 367 -20.72 -7.18 25.29
N PHE A 368 -21.88 -6.53 25.25
CA PHE A 368 -22.44 -5.85 24.09
C PHE A 368 -23.15 -4.57 24.56
N PHE A 369 -23.44 -3.66 23.63
CA PHE A 369 -24.12 -2.40 23.92
C PHE A 369 -25.61 -2.61 24.18
N TYR A 370 -26.15 -2.01 25.25
CA TYR A 370 -27.57 -1.97 25.54
C TYR A 370 -27.99 -0.61 26.08
N LEU A 371 -28.92 0.02 25.37
CA LEU A 371 -29.57 1.28 25.72
C LEU A 371 -31.06 1.00 25.98
N LYS A 372 -31.61 1.55 27.07
CA LYS A 372 -33.05 1.52 27.37
C LYS A 372 -33.52 2.93 27.72
N GLY A 373 -34.42 3.49 26.92
CA GLY A 373 -34.76 4.90 27.01
C GLY A 373 -33.55 5.76 26.64
N ASN A 374 -33.09 6.57 27.59
CA ASN A 374 -31.90 7.41 27.45
C ASN A 374 -30.74 6.93 28.36
N GLU A 375 -30.86 5.74 28.95
CA GLU A 375 -29.88 5.19 29.87
C GLU A 375 -29.08 4.06 29.22
N VAL A 376 -27.75 4.22 29.16
CA VAL A 376 -26.83 3.18 28.70
C VAL A 376 -26.61 2.20 29.85
N LEU A 377 -27.20 1.01 29.74
CA LEU A 377 -27.15 -0.04 30.76
C LEU A 377 -25.96 -1.00 30.57
N SER A 378 -25.45 -1.11 29.36
CA SER A 378 -24.24 -1.89 29.05
C SER A 378 -23.50 -1.28 27.88
N GLU A 379 -22.18 -1.28 27.96
CA GLU A 379 -21.28 -0.97 26.85
C GLU A 379 -20.51 -2.23 26.44
N GLN A 380 -20.13 -2.29 25.17
CA GLN A 380 -19.15 -3.23 24.68
C GLN A 380 -17.73 -2.70 24.93
N TYR A 381 -16.88 -3.52 25.54
CA TYR A 381 -15.51 -3.18 25.96
C TYR A 381 -14.41 -3.87 25.14
N GLY A 382 -14.77 -4.66 24.15
CA GLY A 382 -13.80 -5.39 23.32
C GLY A 382 -14.44 -6.07 22.11
N THR A 383 -13.62 -6.55 21.19
CA THR A 383 -14.06 -7.23 19.97
C THR A 383 -13.31 -8.52 19.70
N ILE A 384 -14.02 -9.48 19.09
CA ILE A 384 -13.38 -10.64 18.47
C ILE A 384 -12.95 -10.26 17.05
N ARG A 385 -11.64 -10.36 16.77
CA ARG A 385 -11.04 -10.15 15.45
C ARG A 385 -10.87 -11.49 14.75
N THR A 386 -11.72 -11.76 13.77
CA THR A 386 -11.60 -12.97 12.94
C THR A 386 -10.77 -12.71 11.70
N ASN A 387 -9.74 -13.51 11.46
CA ASN A 387 -8.96 -13.46 10.24
C ASN A 387 -8.85 -14.83 9.58
N CYS A 388 -8.59 -14.79 8.28
CA CYS A 388 -8.41 -15.96 7.45
C CYS A 388 -7.54 -15.58 6.24
N LEU A 389 -7.24 -16.52 5.34
CA LEU A 389 -6.54 -16.18 4.10
C LEU A 389 -7.40 -15.19 3.31
N ASP A 390 -8.64 -15.58 3.00
CA ASP A 390 -9.67 -14.69 2.48
C ASP A 390 -10.66 -14.35 3.59
N CYS A 391 -10.85 -13.06 3.87
CA CYS A 391 -11.80 -12.57 4.87
C CYS A 391 -13.25 -12.59 4.36
N LEU A 392 -13.66 -13.74 3.81
CA LEU A 392 -14.93 -13.99 3.14
C LEU A 392 -15.71 -15.11 3.85
N ASP A 393 -15.78 -16.28 3.20
CA ASP A 393 -16.68 -17.38 3.52
C ASP A 393 -16.43 -17.93 4.94
N ARG A 394 -15.17 -18.27 5.26
CA ARG A 394 -14.76 -18.80 6.58
C ARG A 394 -15.01 -17.79 7.70
N THR A 395 -14.64 -16.53 7.48
CA THR A 395 -14.87 -15.47 8.47
C THR A 395 -16.35 -15.20 8.67
N ASN A 396 -17.17 -15.17 7.60
CA ASN A 396 -18.60 -14.93 7.72
C ASN A 396 -19.29 -16.05 8.51
N CYS A 397 -18.90 -17.32 8.27
CA CYS A 397 -19.42 -18.45 9.03
C CYS A 397 -19.14 -18.31 10.53
N VAL A 398 -17.90 -17.96 10.90
CA VAL A 398 -17.51 -17.79 12.31
C VAL A 398 -18.14 -16.56 12.95
N GLN A 399 -18.22 -15.44 12.22
CA GLN A 399 -18.91 -14.24 12.72
C GLN A 399 -20.42 -14.45 12.89
N THR A 400 -21.05 -15.21 12.00
CA THR A 400 -22.47 -15.65 12.14
C THR A 400 -22.63 -16.47 13.41
N PHE A 401 -21.71 -17.40 13.67
CA PHE A 401 -21.73 -18.22 14.87
C PHE A 401 -21.65 -17.37 16.16
N PHE A 402 -20.75 -16.38 16.21
CA PHE A 402 -20.67 -15.48 17.36
C PHE A 402 -21.89 -14.58 17.49
N GLY A 403 -22.40 -14.02 16.38
CA GLY A 403 -23.60 -13.18 16.37
C GLY A 403 -24.82 -13.92 16.92
N LEU A 404 -25.05 -15.16 16.49
CA LEU A 404 -26.16 -15.99 17.00
C LEU A 404 -25.97 -16.43 18.45
N HIS A 405 -24.73 -16.63 18.90
CA HIS A 405 -24.46 -16.93 20.31
C HIS A 405 -24.82 -15.73 21.21
N VAL A 406 -24.39 -14.52 20.82
CA VAL A 406 -24.71 -13.28 21.54
C VAL A 406 -26.20 -12.93 21.45
N LEU A 407 -26.88 -13.26 20.34
CA LEU A 407 -28.30 -13.01 20.13
C LEU A 407 -29.18 -13.52 21.29
N SER A 408 -28.88 -14.70 21.84
CA SER A 408 -29.62 -15.25 22.98
C SER A 408 -29.66 -14.29 24.18
N LYS A 409 -28.54 -13.63 24.48
CA LYS A 409 -28.43 -12.62 25.55
C LYS A 409 -29.03 -11.27 25.17
N GLN A 410 -28.96 -10.88 23.90
CA GLN A 410 -29.65 -9.68 23.42
C GLN A 410 -31.17 -9.81 23.61
N LEU A 411 -31.74 -10.98 23.28
CA LEU A 411 -33.17 -11.24 23.43
C LEU A 411 -33.60 -11.31 24.90
N GLU A 412 -32.76 -11.88 25.78
CA GLU A 412 -33.01 -11.89 27.22
C GLU A 412 -33.09 -10.47 27.81
N LEU A 413 -32.18 -9.55 27.44
CA LEU A 413 -32.24 -8.16 27.92
C LEU A 413 -33.39 -7.34 27.31
N LEU A 414 -33.94 -7.79 26.18
CA LEU A 414 -35.07 -7.14 25.51
C LEU A 414 -36.42 -7.74 25.92
N ASP A 415 -36.48 -8.61 26.93
CA ASP A 415 -37.71 -9.30 27.36
C ASP A 415 -38.35 -10.14 26.22
N LEU A 416 -37.51 -10.73 25.36
CA LEU A 416 -37.87 -11.52 24.17
C LEU A 416 -37.39 -12.99 24.25
N GLU A 417 -37.12 -13.51 25.44
CA GLU A 417 -36.56 -14.84 25.71
C GLU A 417 -37.52 -16.02 25.48
N LYS A 418 -38.80 -15.74 25.17
CA LYS A 418 -39.78 -16.79 24.83
C LYS A 418 -39.32 -17.60 23.62
N GLN A 419 -39.41 -18.93 23.72
CA GLN A 419 -38.90 -19.86 22.71
C GLN A 419 -39.34 -19.54 21.27
N GLN A 420 -40.61 -19.16 21.08
CA GLN A 420 -41.12 -18.78 19.75
C GLN A 420 -40.43 -17.53 19.18
N SER A 421 -40.16 -16.54 20.03
CA SER A 421 -39.44 -15.31 19.65
C SER A 421 -38.00 -15.64 19.28
N VAL A 422 -37.31 -16.42 20.12
CA VAL A 422 -35.92 -16.84 19.91
C VAL A 422 -35.75 -17.54 18.56
N VAL A 423 -36.58 -18.55 18.26
CA VAL A 423 -36.55 -19.28 16.98
C VAL A 423 -36.75 -18.32 15.80
N ARG A 424 -37.72 -17.40 15.90
CA ARG A 424 -38.01 -16.44 14.84
C ARG A 424 -36.85 -15.48 14.57
N PHE A 425 -36.24 -14.94 15.62
CA PHE A 425 -35.07 -14.06 15.47
C PHE A 425 -33.85 -14.82 14.94
N GLU A 426 -33.61 -16.04 15.40
CA GLU A 426 -32.53 -16.87 14.87
C GLU A 426 -32.67 -17.14 13.37
N GLU A 427 -33.86 -17.51 12.90
CA GLU A 427 -34.13 -17.74 11.47
C GLU A 427 -33.88 -16.47 10.64
N VAL A 428 -34.38 -15.33 11.13
CA VAL A 428 -34.19 -14.02 10.48
C VAL A 428 -32.72 -13.65 10.41
N PHE A 429 -31.99 -13.71 11.53
CA PHE A 429 -30.57 -13.37 11.55
C PHE A 429 -29.73 -14.34 10.72
N ARG A 430 -30.03 -15.65 10.70
CA ARG A 430 -29.34 -16.62 9.82
C ARG A 430 -29.43 -16.21 8.35
N LEU A 431 -30.63 -15.83 7.88
CA LEU A 431 -30.82 -15.39 6.51
C LEU A 431 -30.10 -14.06 6.23
N MET A 432 -30.17 -13.12 7.17
CA MET A 432 -29.46 -11.83 7.05
C MET A 432 -27.94 -12.01 7.01
N TRP A 433 -27.37 -12.90 7.83
CA TRP A 433 -25.94 -13.23 7.82
C TRP A 433 -25.48 -13.88 6.50
N VAL A 434 -26.36 -14.66 5.87
CA VAL A 434 -26.14 -15.20 4.51
C VAL A 434 -26.05 -14.08 3.48
N ASN A 435 -26.98 -13.12 3.51
CA ASN A 435 -26.98 -11.98 2.59
C ASN A 435 -25.78 -11.06 2.84
N ASN A 436 -25.48 -10.76 4.11
CA ASN A 436 -24.30 -9.99 4.51
C ASN A 436 -23.01 -10.59 3.94
N GLY A 437 -22.82 -11.91 4.08
CA GLY A 437 -21.67 -12.60 3.52
C GLY A 437 -21.60 -12.49 1.99
N ASN A 438 -22.75 -12.57 1.31
CA ASN A 438 -22.83 -12.42 -0.15
C ASN A 438 -22.42 -11.01 -0.59
N GLU A 439 -22.94 -9.95 0.04
CA GLU A 439 -22.63 -8.58 -0.35
C GLU A 439 -21.18 -8.21 -0.06
N VAL A 440 -20.65 -8.56 1.12
CA VAL A 440 -19.23 -8.28 1.42
C VAL A 440 -18.29 -9.06 0.50
N SER A 441 -18.67 -10.27 0.08
CA SER A 441 -17.91 -11.05 -0.90
C SER A 441 -17.86 -10.40 -2.28
N LYS A 442 -18.93 -9.74 -2.75
CA LYS A 442 -18.93 -9.07 -4.07
C LYS A 442 -17.91 -7.93 -4.14
N ILE A 443 -17.70 -7.22 -3.04
CA ILE A 443 -16.75 -6.11 -3.00
C ILE A 443 -15.33 -6.63 -3.23
N TYR A 444 -14.99 -7.75 -2.61
CA TYR A 444 -13.63 -8.27 -2.62
C TYR A 444 -13.33 -9.24 -3.78
N ALA A 445 -14.25 -10.17 -4.06
CA ALA A 445 -14.07 -11.26 -5.02
C ALA A 445 -15.01 -11.18 -6.23
N GLY A 446 -15.73 -10.05 -6.37
CA GLY A 446 -16.67 -9.74 -7.47
C GLY A 446 -17.90 -10.66 -7.57
N THR A 447 -18.01 -11.65 -6.69
CA THR A 447 -19.06 -12.67 -6.64
C THR A 447 -19.62 -12.83 -5.23
N GLY A 448 -20.83 -13.36 -5.10
CA GLY A 448 -21.39 -13.76 -3.81
C GLY A 448 -20.57 -14.84 -3.10
N ALA A 449 -20.85 -15.06 -1.81
CA ALA A 449 -20.15 -16.03 -0.98
C ALA A 449 -20.39 -17.47 -1.46
N ILE A 450 -19.45 -18.38 -1.19
CA ILE A 450 -19.62 -19.81 -1.45
C ILE A 450 -20.12 -20.45 -0.16
N GLN A 451 -21.37 -20.90 -0.15
CA GLN A 451 -22.09 -21.28 1.07
C GLN A 451 -22.37 -22.79 1.20
N GLY A 452 -22.02 -23.60 0.19
CA GLY A 452 -22.15 -25.06 0.24
C GLY A 452 -23.58 -25.56 0.08
N GLY A 453 -24.53 -24.70 -0.32
CA GLY A 453 -25.95 -25.03 -0.45
C GLY A 453 -26.32 -25.65 -1.80
N SER A 454 -25.75 -25.17 -2.90
CA SER A 454 -26.01 -25.68 -4.25
C SER A 454 -24.69 -25.84 -5.02
N LYS A 455 -24.32 -27.09 -5.32
CA LYS A 455 -23.06 -27.40 -6.03
C LYS A 455 -22.95 -26.71 -7.39
N ILE A 456 -24.07 -26.54 -8.10
CA ILE A 456 -24.12 -25.88 -9.41
C ILE A 456 -23.89 -24.38 -9.27
N MET A 457 -24.59 -23.71 -8.34
CA MET A 457 -24.42 -22.28 -8.10
C MET A 457 -23.03 -21.96 -7.54
N ASP A 458 -22.54 -22.77 -6.62
CA ASP A 458 -21.20 -22.62 -6.06
C ASP A 458 -20.11 -22.85 -7.12
N GLY A 459 -20.31 -23.82 -8.03
CA GLY A 459 -19.46 -24.02 -9.19
C GLY A 459 -19.45 -22.82 -10.14
N ALA A 460 -20.62 -22.28 -10.47
CA ALA A 460 -20.75 -21.08 -11.31
C ALA A 460 -20.10 -19.85 -10.67
N ARG A 461 -20.30 -19.64 -9.36
CA ARG A 461 -19.65 -18.56 -8.59
C ARG A 461 -18.13 -18.72 -8.58
N SER A 462 -17.63 -19.94 -8.40
CA SER A 462 -16.18 -20.20 -8.43
C SER A 462 -15.57 -19.88 -9.80
N ALA A 463 -16.25 -20.26 -10.89
CA ALA A 463 -15.82 -19.94 -12.25
C ALA A 463 -15.83 -18.42 -12.51
N ALA A 464 -16.92 -17.73 -12.18
CA ALA A 464 -17.03 -16.27 -12.31
C ALA A 464 -15.96 -15.53 -11.48
N ARG A 465 -15.73 -15.97 -10.24
CA ARG A 465 -14.68 -15.45 -9.35
C ARG A 465 -13.30 -15.60 -10.00
N THR A 466 -13.04 -16.73 -10.66
CA THR A 466 -11.77 -16.98 -11.35
C THR A 466 -11.56 -16.01 -12.52
N ILE A 467 -12.61 -15.76 -13.31
CA ILE A 467 -12.57 -14.81 -14.43
C ILE A 467 -12.33 -13.38 -13.92
N GLN A 468 -13.11 -12.93 -12.93
CA GLN A 468 -13.02 -11.58 -12.39
C GLN A 468 -11.64 -11.31 -11.80
N ASN A 469 -11.14 -12.22 -10.96
CA ASN A 469 -9.89 -11.97 -10.26
C ASN A 469 -8.66 -11.92 -11.18
N ASN A 470 -8.71 -12.61 -12.33
CA ASN A 470 -7.58 -12.65 -13.25
C ASN A 470 -7.64 -11.57 -14.36
N LEU A 471 -8.83 -11.04 -14.68
CA LEU A 471 -9.01 -10.15 -15.84
C LEU A 471 -9.52 -8.75 -15.48
N LEU A 472 -10.19 -8.56 -14.33
CA LEU A 472 -10.88 -7.31 -13.99
C LEU A 472 -10.42 -6.69 -12.66
N ASP A 473 -9.62 -7.41 -11.86
CA ASP A 473 -9.18 -6.94 -10.54
C ASP A 473 -8.32 -5.67 -10.61
N THR A 474 -7.50 -5.50 -11.64
CA THR A 474 -6.68 -4.28 -11.84
C THR A 474 -7.54 -3.06 -12.08
N SER A 475 -8.44 -3.11 -13.06
CA SER A 475 -9.33 -2.00 -13.39
C SER A 475 -10.27 -1.64 -12.23
N LYS A 476 -10.70 -2.65 -11.45
CA LYS A 476 -11.49 -2.42 -10.24
C LYS A 476 -10.67 -1.78 -9.12
N GLN A 477 -9.40 -2.16 -8.95
CA GLN A 477 -8.51 -1.52 -7.97
C GLN A 477 -8.27 -0.06 -8.33
N GLU A 478 -7.97 0.24 -9.59
CA GLU A 478 -7.83 1.61 -10.09
C GLU A 478 -9.09 2.45 -9.81
N ALA A 479 -10.28 1.86 -10.01
CA ALA A 479 -11.55 2.52 -9.71
C ALA A 479 -11.75 2.81 -8.20
N ILE A 480 -11.28 1.92 -7.32
CA ILE A 480 -11.30 2.14 -5.86
C ILE A 480 -10.36 3.29 -5.50
N ASP A 481 -9.15 3.28 -6.07
CA ASP A 481 -8.14 4.30 -5.78
C ASP A 481 -8.59 5.69 -6.26
N VAL A 482 -9.16 5.79 -7.47
CA VAL A 482 -9.74 7.04 -7.99
C VAL A 482 -10.92 7.52 -7.13
N LEU A 483 -11.79 6.62 -6.67
CA LEU A 483 -12.92 6.96 -5.80
C LEU A 483 -12.47 7.53 -4.45
N LEU A 484 -11.44 6.93 -3.83
CA LEU A 484 -10.98 7.29 -2.49
C LEU A 484 -10.02 8.48 -2.49
N PHE A 485 -9.04 8.50 -3.38
CA PHE A 485 -7.94 9.47 -3.37
C PHE A 485 -8.14 10.58 -4.40
N GLY A 486 -8.95 10.36 -5.43
CA GLY A 486 -8.94 11.18 -6.65
C GLY A 486 -7.66 10.96 -7.46
N SER A 487 -7.65 11.44 -8.71
CA SER A 487 -6.44 11.53 -9.52
C SER A 487 -6.14 13.02 -9.66
N ALA A 488 -5.43 13.64 -8.71
CA ALA A 488 -5.41 15.11 -8.60
C ALA A 488 -4.02 15.76 -8.75
N LEU A 489 -2.94 14.97 -8.80
CA LEU A 489 -1.57 15.47 -8.88
C LEU A 489 -0.85 14.83 -10.07
N ASP A 490 0.00 15.60 -10.74
CA ASP A 490 1.00 15.04 -11.65
C ASP A 490 1.86 14.01 -10.91
N THR A 491 2.27 12.94 -11.59
CA THR A 491 3.07 11.82 -11.06
C THR A 491 4.27 12.29 -10.22
N ASN A 492 5.03 13.28 -10.68
CA ASN A 492 6.20 13.76 -9.94
C ASN A 492 5.85 14.52 -8.66
N LEU A 493 4.87 15.43 -8.71
CA LEU A 493 4.41 16.15 -7.53
C LEU A 493 3.73 15.20 -6.54
N ALA A 494 2.94 14.24 -7.03
CA ALA A 494 2.30 13.20 -6.24
C ALA A 494 3.35 12.36 -5.50
N ASP A 495 4.40 11.91 -6.18
CA ASP A 495 5.48 11.12 -5.59
C ASP A 495 6.22 11.89 -4.50
N ARG A 496 6.54 13.16 -4.78
CA ARG A 496 7.23 14.02 -3.82
C ARG A 496 6.34 14.33 -2.60
N ALA A 497 5.06 14.61 -2.83
CA ALA A 497 4.08 14.82 -1.77
C ALA A 497 3.90 13.56 -0.90
N ARG A 498 3.81 12.36 -1.50
CA ARG A 498 3.73 11.08 -0.76
C ARG A 498 4.95 10.81 0.10
N THR A 499 6.11 11.31 -0.32
CA THR A 499 7.38 11.14 0.39
C THR A 499 7.51 12.10 1.56
N LEU A 500 7.20 13.38 1.34
CA LEU A 500 7.44 14.47 2.30
C LEU A 500 6.24 14.80 3.20
N LEU A 501 5.01 14.67 2.72
CA LEU A 501 3.83 15.23 3.38
C LEU A 501 3.01 14.17 4.11
N ASP A 502 2.30 14.61 5.14
CA ASP A 502 1.23 13.79 5.71
C ASP A 502 0.18 13.48 4.61
N PRO A 503 -0.33 12.24 4.52
CA PRO A 503 -1.33 11.87 3.52
C PRO A 503 -2.57 12.78 3.47
N THR A 504 -2.97 13.42 4.59
CA THR A 504 -4.10 14.36 4.59
C THR A 504 -3.79 15.65 3.85
N MET A 505 -2.52 16.04 3.75
CA MET A 505 -2.10 17.26 3.08
C MET A 505 -2.11 17.12 1.55
N ALA A 506 -2.03 15.89 1.02
CA ALA A 506 -2.09 15.64 -0.43
C ALA A 506 -3.40 16.08 -1.09
N TYR A 507 -4.46 16.31 -0.29
CA TYR A 507 -5.77 16.73 -0.77
C TYR A 507 -5.92 18.24 -0.91
N PHE A 508 -4.97 19.05 -0.41
CA PHE A 508 -4.99 20.50 -0.59
C PHE A 508 -4.90 20.90 -2.07
N PRO A 509 -5.28 22.14 -2.44
CA PRO A 509 -5.03 22.65 -3.78
C PRO A 509 -3.57 22.42 -4.24
N PRO A 510 -3.32 22.08 -5.54
CA PRO A 510 -1.98 21.76 -6.03
C PRO A 510 -0.92 22.80 -5.69
N LYS A 511 -1.28 24.09 -5.67
CA LYS A 511 -0.36 25.17 -5.29
C LYS A 511 0.17 25.02 -3.86
N ILE A 512 -0.70 24.74 -2.88
CA ILE A 512 -0.29 24.53 -1.48
C ILE A 512 0.61 23.30 -1.36
N VAL A 513 0.29 22.22 -2.08
CA VAL A 513 1.10 20.99 -2.10
C VAL A 513 2.48 21.27 -2.69
N THR A 514 2.55 22.02 -3.80
CA THR A 514 3.80 22.46 -4.42
C THR A 514 4.62 23.34 -3.48
N ASP A 515 4.01 24.36 -2.87
CA ASP A 515 4.68 25.26 -1.93
C ASP A 515 5.25 24.47 -0.73
N MET A 516 4.49 23.51 -0.19
CA MET A 516 4.96 22.61 0.86
C MET A 516 6.15 21.75 0.41
N CYS A 517 6.12 21.19 -0.80
CA CYS A 517 7.23 20.39 -1.33
C CYS A 517 8.49 21.22 -1.61
N ASN A 518 8.33 22.48 -2.00
CA ASN A 518 9.42 23.41 -2.26
C ASN A 518 10.06 23.92 -0.96
N ARG A 519 9.25 24.15 0.09
CA ARG A 519 9.69 24.62 1.42
C ARG A 519 10.09 23.47 2.36
N TYR A 520 10.44 22.29 1.82
CA TYR A 520 10.74 21.09 2.63
C TYR A 520 11.84 21.29 3.67
N ASN A 521 12.83 22.14 3.37
CA ASN A 521 13.94 22.47 4.27
C ASN A 521 13.48 23.16 5.57
N GLU A 522 12.29 23.76 5.61
CA GLU A 522 11.78 24.43 6.82
C GLU A 522 11.29 23.44 7.89
N TYR A 523 10.89 22.23 7.47
CA TYR A 523 10.28 21.24 8.34
C TYR A 523 10.97 19.87 8.32
N THR A 524 12.10 19.75 7.64
CA THR A 524 12.90 18.51 7.63
C THR A 524 14.22 18.70 8.37
N LEU A 525 14.75 17.58 8.85
CA LEU A 525 16.06 17.48 9.49
C LEU A 525 16.92 16.47 8.71
N PRO A 526 18.09 16.87 8.21
CA PRO A 526 18.98 15.94 7.51
C PRO A 526 19.60 14.94 8.49
N LYS A 527 19.71 13.68 8.05
CA LYS A 527 20.44 12.60 8.69
C LYS A 527 21.40 11.99 7.67
N SER A 528 22.65 11.78 8.08
CA SER A 528 23.62 11.09 7.23
C SER A 528 23.42 9.58 7.31
N ILE A 529 23.37 8.91 6.16
CA ILE A 529 23.23 7.45 6.02
C ILE A 529 24.39 6.94 5.19
N ARG A 530 25.07 5.89 5.69
CA ARG A 530 26.15 5.22 4.97
C ARG A 530 25.62 4.01 4.19
N ILE A 531 25.87 3.99 2.89
CA ILE A 531 25.37 2.95 1.97
C ILE A 531 26.54 2.27 1.29
N ALA A 532 26.56 0.93 1.33
CA ALA A 532 27.43 0.11 0.51
C ALA A 532 26.62 -0.54 -0.62
N VAL A 533 27.07 -0.35 -1.85
CA VAL A 533 26.50 -0.98 -3.05
C VAL A 533 27.54 -1.92 -3.63
N GLY A 534 27.19 -3.17 -3.88
CA GLY A 534 28.09 -4.17 -4.48
C GLY A 534 27.45 -4.85 -5.69
N THR A 535 28.26 -5.23 -6.67
CA THR A 535 27.87 -6.09 -7.80
C THR A 535 28.88 -7.23 -7.99
N TYR A 536 28.40 -8.42 -8.34
CA TYR A 536 29.25 -9.57 -8.66
C TYR A 536 28.56 -10.56 -9.61
N ASN A 537 29.11 -10.73 -10.81
CA ASN A 537 28.75 -11.85 -11.67
C ASN A 537 29.39 -13.15 -11.12
N VAL A 538 28.57 -14.10 -10.67
CA VAL A 538 29.01 -15.32 -9.98
C VAL A 538 29.13 -16.56 -10.89
N ASN A 539 29.04 -16.39 -12.22
CA ASN A 539 29.28 -17.44 -13.22
C ASN A 539 28.54 -18.77 -12.93
N GLY A 540 27.22 -18.69 -12.81
CA GLY A 540 26.32 -19.81 -12.55
C GLY A 540 26.19 -20.20 -11.06
N GLY A 541 26.90 -19.53 -10.15
CA GLY A 541 26.87 -19.82 -8.71
C GLY A 541 27.47 -21.19 -8.33
N LYS A 542 28.16 -21.85 -9.27
CA LYS A 542 28.63 -23.24 -9.18
C LYS A 542 29.52 -23.52 -7.98
N HIS A 543 30.26 -22.50 -7.56
CA HIS A 543 31.29 -22.62 -6.52
C HIS A 543 30.89 -22.00 -5.18
N PHE A 544 29.68 -21.43 -5.06
CA PHE A 544 29.18 -20.81 -3.84
C PHE A 544 29.15 -21.77 -2.63
N ARG A 545 28.93 -23.07 -2.86
CA ARG A 545 28.93 -24.11 -1.81
C ARG A 545 30.17 -25.01 -1.84
N SER A 546 31.22 -24.64 -2.57
CA SER A 546 32.40 -25.47 -2.71
C SER A 546 33.14 -25.62 -1.38
N VAL A 547 33.20 -26.84 -0.85
CA VAL A 547 33.88 -27.17 0.41
C VAL A 547 35.40 -26.92 0.32
N VAL A 548 35.95 -26.92 -0.89
CA VAL A 548 37.39 -26.74 -1.18
C VAL A 548 37.86 -25.30 -0.96
N TYR A 549 36.95 -24.31 -0.94
CA TYR A 549 37.28 -22.88 -0.83
C TYR A 549 36.53 -22.17 0.30
N LYS A 550 36.27 -22.88 1.41
CA LYS A 550 35.61 -22.34 2.62
C LYS A 550 36.29 -21.11 3.22
N ASP A 551 37.59 -20.92 2.94
CA ASP A 551 38.42 -19.88 3.55
C ASP A 551 38.41 -18.53 2.78
N VAL A 552 37.77 -18.46 1.60
CA VAL A 552 37.59 -17.22 0.85
C VAL A 552 36.22 -16.64 1.18
N SER A 553 36.19 -15.52 1.90
CA SER A 553 34.98 -15.00 2.54
C SER A 553 34.38 -13.85 1.75
N LEU A 554 33.04 -13.80 1.58
CA LEU A 554 32.37 -12.60 1.04
C LEU A 554 32.57 -11.37 1.95
N SER A 555 33.03 -11.57 3.20
CA SER A 555 33.46 -10.46 4.05
C SER A 555 34.65 -9.70 3.48
N ASP A 556 35.58 -10.38 2.79
CA ASP A 556 36.74 -9.75 2.16
C ASP A 556 36.30 -8.68 1.14
N TRP A 557 35.13 -8.89 0.52
CA TRP A 557 34.51 -7.95 -0.41
C TRP A 557 33.62 -6.92 0.27
N LEU A 558 32.63 -7.36 1.06
CA LEU A 558 31.57 -6.48 1.54
C LEU A 558 31.93 -5.71 2.82
N LEU A 559 32.90 -6.20 3.61
CA LEU A 559 33.27 -5.61 4.90
C LEU A 559 34.72 -5.14 4.93
N ASP A 560 35.66 -5.95 4.41
CA ASP A 560 37.09 -5.74 4.62
C ASP A 560 37.77 -5.00 3.45
N ALA A 561 37.13 -4.90 2.28
CA ALA A 561 37.66 -4.17 1.12
C ALA A 561 37.80 -2.65 1.35
N HIS A 562 37.02 -2.09 2.28
CA HIS A 562 36.89 -0.65 2.50
C HIS A 562 37.24 -0.21 3.92
N ILE A 563 38.23 -0.85 4.57
CA ILE A 563 38.68 -0.44 5.92
C ILE A 563 39.15 1.03 5.89
N THR A 564 38.29 1.93 6.37
CA THR A 564 38.59 3.35 6.52
C THR A 564 39.12 3.63 7.94
N SER A 565 39.82 4.75 8.11
CA SER A 565 40.29 5.20 9.43
C SER A 565 39.15 5.54 10.41
N GLU A 566 37.93 5.75 9.88
CA GLU A 566 36.74 6.09 10.66
C GLU A 566 35.83 4.86 10.81
N ASN A 567 35.64 4.39 12.04
CA ASN A 567 34.80 3.22 12.36
C ASN A 567 33.28 3.56 12.34
N VAL A 568 32.82 4.19 11.27
CA VAL A 568 31.39 4.52 11.06
C VAL A 568 30.70 3.34 10.36
N PRO A 569 29.64 2.77 10.95
CA PRO A 569 28.96 1.60 10.40
C PRO A 569 28.30 1.89 9.06
N ILE A 570 28.16 0.85 8.25
CA ILE A 570 27.28 0.88 7.08
C ILE A 570 25.85 0.72 7.57
N ASP A 571 24.95 1.58 7.11
CA ASP A 571 23.54 1.51 7.48
C ASP A 571 22.75 0.62 6.53
N ILE A 572 23.07 0.68 5.23
CA ILE A 572 22.39 -0.08 4.17
C ILE A 572 23.42 -0.81 3.30
N PHE A 573 23.17 -2.10 3.05
CA PHE A 573 23.85 -2.85 2.00
C PHE A 573 22.88 -3.16 0.86
N ALA A 574 23.30 -2.82 -0.36
CA ALA A 574 22.64 -3.25 -1.59
C ALA A 574 23.59 -4.15 -2.38
N VAL A 575 23.24 -5.43 -2.54
CA VAL A 575 24.11 -6.44 -3.15
C VAL A 575 23.44 -7.02 -4.40
N GLY A 576 23.99 -6.69 -5.55
CA GLY A 576 23.61 -7.21 -6.85
C GLY A 576 24.44 -8.44 -7.24
N PHE A 577 23.79 -9.46 -7.78
CA PHE A 577 24.43 -10.62 -8.38
C PHE A 577 23.91 -10.85 -9.79
N GLU A 578 24.80 -11.32 -10.66
CA GLU A 578 24.50 -11.75 -12.01
C GLU A 578 24.92 -13.21 -12.19
N GLU A 579 24.22 -13.93 -13.06
CA GLU A 579 24.41 -15.38 -13.27
C GLU A 579 24.36 -16.20 -11.98
N ILE A 580 23.47 -15.84 -11.04
CA ILE A 580 23.34 -16.57 -9.76
C ILE A 580 22.94 -18.04 -9.97
N VAL A 581 22.33 -18.38 -11.11
CA VAL A 581 21.96 -19.73 -11.55
C VAL A 581 22.56 -20.06 -12.91
N ASP A 582 22.85 -21.35 -13.15
CA ASP A 582 23.20 -21.86 -14.47
C ASP A 582 22.07 -21.64 -15.49
N LEU A 583 22.39 -20.97 -16.60
CA LEU A 583 21.44 -20.59 -17.66
C LEU A 583 21.08 -21.75 -18.61
N ASN A 584 20.69 -22.91 -18.07
CA ASN A 584 20.12 -23.99 -18.87
C ASN A 584 18.61 -23.76 -19.14
N ALA A 585 18.07 -24.39 -20.18
CA ALA A 585 16.67 -24.19 -20.59
C ALA A 585 15.66 -24.51 -19.46
N SER A 586 16.00 -25.45 -18.57
CA SER A 586 15.17 -25.78 -17.40
C SER A 586 15.10 -24.63 -16.39
N ASN A 587 16.23 -23.99 -16.06
CA ASN A 587 16.30 -22.89 -15.10
C ASN A 587 15.71 -21.59 -15.65
N ILE A 588 15.75 -21.39 -16.98
CA ILE A 588 15.08 -20.26 -17.63
C ILE A 588 13.55 -20.44 -17.59
N MET A 589 13.05 -21.67 -17.65
CA MET A 589 11.63 -22.00 -17.57
C MET A 589 11.10 -22.19 -16.13
N ALA A 590 11.96 -22.54 -15.17
CA ALA A 590 11.59 -22.76 -13.78
C ALA A 590 11.80 -21.50 -12.93
N VAL A 591 10.73 -20.99 -12.32
CA VAL A 591 10.75 -19.84 -11.39
C VAL A 591 11.11 -20.32 -9.97
N SER A 592 12.26 -21.00 -9.78
CA SER A 592 12.72 -21.34 -8.42
C SER A 592 13.49 -20.17 -7.81
N SER A 593 13.15 -19.84 -6.56
CA SER A 593 13.82 -18.79 -5.75
C SER A 593 14.68 -19.38 -4.63
N ASP A 594 14.86 -20.70 -4.60
CA ASP A 594 15.57 -21.38 -3.49
C ASP A 594 17.05 -20.98 -3.44
N ASN A 595 17.65 -20.70 -4.60
CA ASN A 595 19.03 -20.22 -4.66
C ASN A 595 19.16 -18.80 -4.09
N ALA A 596 18.27 -17.88 -4.48
CA ALA A 596 18.26 -16.53 -3.92
C ALA A 596 18.04 -16.53 -2.40
N ARG A 597 17.21 -17.45 -1.87
CA ARG A 597 17.03 -17.61 -0.42
C ARG A 597 18.32 -18.06 0.29
N ALA A 598 19.04 -19.02 -0.28
CA ALA A 598 20.31 -19.48 0.28
C ALA A 598 21.38 -18.37 0.28
N TRP A 599 21.43 -17.56 -0.79
CA TRP A 599 22.27 -16.37 -0.84
C TRP A 599 21.87 -15.31 0.19
N ALA A 600 20.58 -15.06 0.37
CA ALA A 600 20.09 -14.13 1.39
C ALA A 600 20.52 -14.54 2.80
N GLU A 601 20.39 -15.82 3.16
CA GLU A 601 20.77 -16.35 4.47
C GLU A 601 22.27 -16.21 4.73
N GLU A 602 23.12 -16.55 3.74
CA GLU A 602 24.56 -16.43 3.89
C GLU A 602 25.02 -14.97 3.91
N LEU A 603 24.46 -14.11 3.05
CA LEU A 603 24.73 -12.67 3.07
C LEU A 603 24.35 -12.07 4.43
N GLN A 604 23.16 -12.39 4.97
CA GLN A 604 22.75 -11.85 6.27
C GLN A 604 23.74 -12.24 7.37
N LYS A 605 24.18 -13.50 7.37
CA LYS A 605 25.16 -14.01 8.33
C LYS A 605 26.52 -13.29 8.19
N ILE A 606 26.99 -13.07 6.96
CA ILE A 606 28.28 -12.43 6.70
C ILE A 606 28.24 -10.95 7.04
N LEU A 607 27.22 -10.23 6.56
CA LEU A 607 27.01 -8.82 6.89
C LEU A 607 26.85 -8.63 8.39
N SER A 608 26.26 -9.63 9.08
CA SER A 608 26.09 -9.61 10.52
C SER A 608 27.31 -10.04 11.34
N ARG A 609 28.51 -10.13 10.74
CA ARG A 609 29.75 -10.51 11.45
C ARG A 609 30.06 -9.58 12.61
N ASP A 610 30.00 -8.27 12.34
CA ASP A 610 30.44 -7.24 13.29
C ASP A 610 29.27 -6.50 13.97
N ARG A 611 28.09 -6.47 13.33
CA ARG A 611 26.84 -5.83 13.82
C ARG A 611 25.63 -6.48 13.19
N ASP A 612 24.48 -6.47 13.83
CA ASP A 612 23.27 -7.09 13.26
C ASP A 612 22.73 -6.35 12.03
N TYR A 613 22.38 -7.11 10.98
CA TYR A 613 21.62 -6.65 9.82
C TYR A 613 20.42 -7.56 9.55
N VAL A 614 19.35 -6.96 9.02
CA VAL A 614 18.13 -7.66 8.63
C VAL A 614 17.84 -7.42 7.16
N MET A 615 17.34 -8.45 6.47
CA MET A 615 16.94 -8.32 5.08
C MET A 615 15.64 -7.51 4.98
N VAL A 616 15.68 -6.46 4.17
CA VAL A 616 14.50 -5.67 3.84
C VAL A 616 13.64 -6.44 2.84
N THR A 617 14.23 -6.73 1.67
CA THR A 617 13.63 -7.55 0.60
C THR A 617 14.68 -7.95 -0.44
N TYR A 618 14.29 -8.81 -1.37
CA TYR A 618 15.09 -9.17 -2.53
C TYR A 618 14.21 -9.36 -3.77
N VAL A 619 14.81 -9.15 -4.95
CA VAL A 619 14.18 -9.37 -6.26
C VAL A 619 15.11 -10.18 -7.15
N GLN A 620 14.54 -11.11 -7.92
CA GLN A 620 15.30 -11.98 -8.81
C GLN A 620 14.62 -12.04 -10.18
N LEU A 621 15.42 -11.90 -11.23
CA LEU A 621 15.07 -12.14 -12.62
C LEU A 621 16.05 -13.16 -13.23
N VAL A 622 15.65 -14.44 -13.24
CA VAL A 622 16.48 -15.56 -13.71
C VAL A 622 17.85 -15.55 -13.01
N GLY A 623 18.91 -15.08 -13.68
CA GLY A 623 20.27 -14.99 -13.16
C GLY A 623 20.61 -13.69 -12.44
N VAL A 624 19.79 -12.64 -12.59
CA VAL A 624 20.01 -11.32 -11.95
C VAL A 624 19.28 -11.28 -10.62
N CYS A 625 19.94 -10.86 -9.55
CA CYS A 625 19.33 -10.77 -8.23
C CYS A 625 19.85 -9.56 -7.47
N LEU A 626 18.97 -8.87 -6.73
CA LEU A 626 19.33 -7.75 -5.87
C LEU A 626 18.79 -7.97 -4.46
N PHE A 627 19.65 -7.79 -3.46
CA PHE A 627 19.33 -7.91 -2.04
C PHE A 627 19.54 -6.58 -1.33
N ILE A 628 18.62 -6.20 -0.44
CA ILE A 628 18.78 -5.04 0.44
C ILE A 628 18.79 -5.51 1.90
N PHE A 629 19.84 -5.12 2.63
CA PHE A 629 19.96 -5.30 4.08
C PHE A 629 20.09 -3.94 4.76
N ILE A 630 19.52 -3.84 5.95
CA ILE A 630 19.58 -2.63 6.76
C ILE A 630 19.87 -2.96 8.23
N ARG A 631 20.43 -2.01 8.95
CA ARG A 631 20.51 -2.09 10.41
C ARG A 631 19.10 -2.15 11.03
N PRO A 632 18.84 -3.03 12.02
CA PRO A 632 17.51 -3.22 12.60
C PRO A 632 16.84 -1.94 13.11
N GLU A 633 17.61 -1.03 13.73
CA GLU A 633 17.12 0.25 14.26
C GLU A 633 16.58 1.21 13.19
N LEU A 634 16.92 1.00 11.92
CA LEU A 634 16.41 1.81 10.81
C LEU A 634 15.19 1.18 10.12
N ALA A 635 14.90 -0.09 10.39
CA ALA A 635 13.85 -0.84 9.70
C ALA A 635 12.45 -0.27 9.93
N GLU A 636 12.20 0.33 11.10
CA GLU A 636 10.90 0.94 11.43
C GLU A 636 10.57 2.21 10.62
N TYR A 637 11.60 2.87 10.08
CA TYR A 637 11.48 4.08 9.26
C TYR A 637 11.36 3.78 7.77
N ILE A 638 11.44 2.50 7.36
CA ILE A 638 11.23 2.11 5.97
C ILE A 638 9.73 2.08 5.66
N ARG A 639 9.36 2.72 4.54
CA ARG A 639 8.00 2.72 3.99
C ARG A 639 8.02 2.47 2.49
N ASP A 640 6.85 2.14 1.93
CA ASP A 640 6.60 2.08 0.48
C ASP A 640 7.61 1.20 -0.31
N ILE A 641 7.99 0.06 0.26
CA ILE A 641 8.83 -0.93 -0.42
C ILE A 641 8.10 -1.45 -1.66
N SER A 642 8.77 -1.37 -2.81
CA SER A 642 8.30 -1.92 -4.08
C SER A 642 9.47 -2.50 -4.87
N THR A 643 9.17 -3.50 -5.71
CA THR A 643 10.16 -4.13 -6.59
C THR A 643 9.62 -4.21 -8.00
N ASP A 644 10.50 -4.11 -9.00
CA ASP A 644 10.15 -4.36 -10.40
C ASP A 644 11.28 -5.11 -11.11
N SER A 645 10.97 -5.75 -12.25
CA SER A 645 11.94 -6.44 -13.08
C SER A 645 11.59 -6.31 -14.55
N VAL A 646 12.58 -5.95 -15.38
CA VAL A 646 12.42 -5.80 -16.82
C VAL A 646 13.30 -6.81 -17.54
N LYS A 647 12.68 -7.62 -18.41
CA LYS A 647 13.35 -8.56 -19.30
C LYS A 647 13.73 -7.86 -20.59
N THR A 648 14.96 -8.02 -21.06
CA THR A 648 15.43 -7.44 -22.33
C THR A 648 15.97 -8.47 -23.31
N GLY A 649 16.31 -9.69 -22.87
CA GLY A 649 16.83 -10.75 -23.75
C GLY A 649 15.91 -11.10 -24.92
N LEU A 650 16.45 -11.17 -26.14
CA LEU A 650 15.70 -11.39 -27.40
C LEU A 650 14.51 -10.42 -27.58
N GLY A 651 14.70 -9.13 -27.31
CA GLY A 651 13.64 -8.12 -27.43
C GLY A 651 12.52 -8.29 -26.38
N GLY A 652 12.90 -8.72 -25.18
CA GLY A 652 11.98 -8.97 -24.06
C GLY A 652 11.31 -10.35 -24.03
N ALA A 653 11.62 -11.23 -25.00
CA ALA A 653 11.07 -12.58 -25.07
C ALA A 653 11.72 -13.57 -24.07
N THR A 654 12.93 -13.28 -23.58
CA THR A 654 13.69 -14.14 -22.65
C THR A 654 14.19 -13.36 -21.44
N GLY A 655 14.26 -14.01 -20.28
CA GLY A 655 14.58 -13.35 -18.99
C GLY A 655 16.03 -13.46 -18.52
N ASN A 656 16.95 -13.98 -19.32
CA ASN A 656 18.36 -14.17 -18.95
C ASN A 656 19.18 -12.87 -18.94
N LYS A 657 18.64 -11.78 -19.48
CA LYS A 657 19.19 -10.41 -19.48
C LYS A 657 18.08 -9.44 -19.11
N GLY A 658 18.49 -8.32 -18.52
CA GLY A 658 17.55 -7.31 -18.05
C GLY A 658 18.00 -6.65 -16.75
N GLY A 659 17.05 -6.04 -16.06
CA GLY A 659 17.29 -5.32 -14.81
C GLY A 659 16.24 -5.66 -13.76
N VAL A 660 16.66 -5.60 -12.50
CA VAL A 660 15.79 -5.67 -11.34
C VAL A 660 15.98 -4.41 -10.49
N ALA A 661 14.89 -3.95 -9.88
CA ALA A 661 14.87 -2.73 -9.07
C ALA A 661 14.17 -2.98 -7.74
N ILE A 662 14.71 -2.40 -6.67
CA ILE A 662 14.08 -2.30 -5.34
C ILE A 662 14.06 -0.82 -4.97
N ARG A 663 12.86 -0.29 -4.67
CA ARG A 663 12.70 1.07 -4.15
C ARG A 663 11.99 1.07 -2.80
N PHE A 664 12.34 2.01 -1.94
CA PHE A 664 11.68 2.25 -0.67
C PHE A 664 11.94 3.68 -0.19
N ILE A 665 11.15 4.14 0.77
CA ILE A 665 11.37 5.42 1.45
C ILE A 665 12.02 5.12 2.80
N LEU A 666 13.14 5.77 3.10
CA LEU A 666 13.75 5.78 4.44
C LEU A 666 13.56 7.17 5.04
N TYR A 667 12.90 7.22 6.21
CA TYR A 667 12.35 8.47 6.76
C TYR A 667 11.41 9.16 5.76
N ASN A 668 11.87 10.21 5.08
CA ASN A 668 11.16 10.95 4.03
C ASN A 668 12.06 11.15 2.80
N THR A 669 12.88 10.16 2.46
CA THR A 669 13.72 10.19 1.24
C THR A 669 13.59 8.87 0.49
N SER A 670 13.30 8.96 -0.81
CA SER A 670 13.11 7.79 -1.68
C SER A 670 14.44 7.24 -2.22
N LEU A 671 14.73 5.97 -1.94
CA LEU A 671 15.93 5.28 -2.39
C LEU A 671 15.55 4.20 -3.39
N CYS A 672 16.21 4.18 -4.55
CA CYS A 672 16.04 3.15 -5.57
C CYS A 672 17.39 2.49 -5.87
N PHE A 673 17.42 1.16 -5.80
CA PHE A 673 18.57 0.34 -6.10
C PHE A 673 18.27 -0.54 -7.29
N MET A 674 19.20 -0.61 -8.24
CA MET A 674 19.08 -1.38 -9.46
C MET A 674 20.29 -2.30 -9.65
N CYS A 675 20.02 -3.50 -10.12
CA CYS A 675 21.02 -4.45 -10.60
C CYS A 675 20.64 -4.89 -12.02
N ALA A 676 21.57 -4.82 -12.96
CA ALA A 676 21.30 -5.20 -14.34
C ALA A 676 22.40 -6.04 -14.96
N HIS A 677 22.01 -6.89 -15.91
CA HIS A 677 22.90 -7.68 -16.74
C HIS A 677 22.56 -7.41 -18.21
N PHE A 678 23.40 -6.62 -18.88
CA PHE A 678 23.18 -6.22 -20.28
C PHE A 678 23.77 -7.21 -21.30
N ALA A 679 23.44 -7.01 -22.57
CA ALA A 679 23.90 -7.81 -23.69
C ALA A 679 25.44 -7.94 -23.74
N ALA A 680 25.91 -9.19 -23.84
CA ALA A 680 27.32 -9.52 -23.90
C ALA A 680 27.86 -9.50 -25.34
N GLY A 681 29.18 -9.27 -25.49
CA GLY A 681 29.88 -9.30 -26.78
C GLY A 681 30.52 -7.95 -27.13
N GLN A 682 31.69 -8.00 -27.79
CA GLN A 682 32.49 -6.81 -28.11
C GLN A 682 31.69 -5.76 -28.89
N SER A 683 31.02 -6.19 -29.96
CA SER A 683 30.34 -5.30 -30.91
C SER A 683 28.91 -4.93 -30.52
N GLN A 684 28.38 -5.42 -29.39
CA GLN A 684 26.97 -5.28 -29.01
C GLN A 684 26.64 -3.97 -28.25
N VAL A 685 27.34 -2.87 -28.55
CA VAL A 685 27.16 -1.57 -27.86
C VAL A 685 25.71 -1.07 -27.98
N ASN A 686 25.15 -1.13 -29.19
CA ASN A 686 23.77 -0.68 -29.44
C ASN A 686 22.73 -1.51 -28.68
N GLU A 687 22.96 -2.82 -28.53
CA GLU A 687 22.06 -3.68 -27.74
C GLU A 687 22.13 -3.33 -26.25
N ARG A 688 23.31 -3.05 -25.69
CA ARG A 688 23.44 -2.59 -24.30
C ARG A 688 22.77 -1.24 -24.06
N ASN A 689 22.91 -0.31 -25.00
CA ASN A 689 22.19 0.96 -24.95
C ASN A 689 20.67 0.74 -25.02
N SER A 690 20.22 -0.20 -25.87
CA SER A 690 18.80 -0.58 -25.95
C SER A 690 18.30 -1.21 -24.66
N ASP A 691 19.09 -2.10 -24.03
CA ASP A 691 18.77 -2.71 -22.73
C ASP A 691 18.58 -1.62 -21.67
N TYR A 692 19.53 -0.68 -21.55
CA TYR A 692 19.44 0.46 -20.63
C TYR A 692 18.17 1.29 -20.86
N ASN A 693 17.88 1.65 -22.12
CA ASN A 693 16.72 2.47 -22.47
C ASN A 693 15.40 1.73 -22.22
N GLU A 694 15.36 0.43 -22.50
CA GLU A 694 14.19 -0.42 -22.25
C GLU A 694 13.92 -0.57 -20.75
N ILE A 695 14.96 -0.82 -19.95
CA ILE A 695 14.86 -0.90 -18.49
C ILE A 695 14.38 0.42 -17.92
N THR A 696 15.03 1.54 -18.26
CA THR A 696 14.68 2.89 -17.77
C THR A 696 13.23 3.25 -18.10
N ARG A 697 12.75 2.88 -19.29
CA ARG A 697 11.38 3.18 -19.73
C ARG A 697 10.32 2.28 -19.11
N LYS A 698 10.64 1.01 -18.82
CA LYS A 698 9.67 0.02 -18.35
C LYS A 698 9.60 -0.12 -16.84
N VAL A 699 10.68 0.19 -16.12
CA VAL A 699 10.65 0.15 -14.65
C VAL A 699 9.62 1.13 -14.14
N THR A 700 8.62 0.60 -13.42
CA THR A 700 7.56 1.40 -12.81
C THR A 700 7.20 0.86 -11.45
N PHE A 701 6.73 1.75 -10.58
CA PHE A 701 6.35 1.45 -9.22
C PHE A 701 4.89 1.88 -8.98
N PRO A 702 4.23 1.39 -7.91
CA PRO A 702 2.85 1.71 -7.60
C PRO A 702 2.53 3.21 -7.64
N LEU A 703 1.31 3.52 -8.07
CA LEU A 703 0.78 4.89 -8.23
C LEU A 703 1.55 5.74 -9.26
N GLY A 704 2.16 5.10 -10.27
CA GLY A 704 2.79 5.79 -11.40
C GLY A 704 4.20 6.31 -11.12
N ALA A 705 4.80 5.91 -10.00
CA ALA A 705 6.18 6.28 -9.69
C ALA A 705 7.17 5.70 -10.71
N THR A 706 8.15 6.50 -11.11
CA THR A 706 9.13 6.16 -12.13
C THR A 706 10.54 6.18 -11.57
N LEU A 707 11.52 5.73 -12.36
CA LEU A 707 12.92 5.80 -11.94
C LEU A 707 13.37 7.25 -11.70
N ASP A 708 12.98 8.19 -12.55
CA ASP A 708 13.42 9.58 -12.48
C ASP A 708 12.71 10.40 -11.39
N SER A 709 11.61 9.89 -10.80
CA SER A 709 10.93 10.54 -9.68
C SER A 709 11.56 10.22 -8.31
N GLN A 710 12.63 9.42 -8.26
CA GLN A 710 13.28 8.99 -7.01
C GLN A 710 14.37 9.97 -6.56
N ASP A 711 14.51 10.12 -5.24
CA ASP A 711 15.46 11.01 -4.59
C ASP A 711 16.91 10.56 -4.84
N TYR A 712 17.21 9.29 -4.63
CA TYR A 712 18.50 8.68 -4.95
C TYR A 712 18.30 7.40 -5.77
N ILE A 713 19.11 7.24 -6.81
CA ILE A 713 19.15 6.05 -7.63
C ILE A 713 20.58 5.51 -7.61
N PHE A 714 20.75 4.25 -7.23
CA PHE A 714 22.00 3.52 -7.30
C PHE A 714 21.85 2.38 -8.30
N TRP A 715 22.70 2.33 -9.32
CA TRP A 715 22.63 1.34 -10.37
C TRP A 715 23.96 0.58 -10.44
N CYS A 716 23.91 -0.70 -10.11
CA CYS A 716 25.03 -1.61 -10.20
C CYS A 716 24.79 -2.69 -11.26
N GLY A 717 25.85 -3.37 -11.68
CA GLY A 717 25.72 -4.64 -12.37
C GLY A 717 26.81 -4.97 -13.37
N ASP A 718 26.66 -6.12 -14.02
CA ASP A 718 27.41 -6.50 -15.22
C ASP A 718 26.79 -5.81 -16.46
N PHE A 719 27.23 -4.58 -16.71
CA PHE A 719 26.80 -3.81 -17.88
C PHE A 719 27.48 -4.27 -19.17
N ASN A 720 28.46 -5.17 -19.10
CA ASN A 720 29.07 -5.82 -20.27
C ASN A 720 29.70 -4.88 -21.32
N TYR A 721 29.87 -3.59 -21.03
CA TYR A 721 30.63 -2.68 -21.90
C TYR A 721 32.11 -3.08 -21.94
N ARG A 722 32.71 -2.93 -23.12
CA ARG A 722 34.06 -3.41 -23.43
C ARG A 722 34.99 -2.24 -23.72
N ILE A 723 36.24 -2.57 -24.03
CA ILE A 723 37.29 -1.61 -24.35
C ILE A 723 37.65 -1.79 -25.81
N ASP A 724 37.58 -0.71 -26.59
CA ASP A 724 37.84 -0.71 -28.04
C ASP A 724 39.29 -0.28 -28.32
N ILE A 725 40.23 -1.13 -27.91
CA ILE A 725 41.68 -1.02 -28.16
C ILE A 725 42.24 -2.40 -28.53
N ASP A 726 43.41 -2.46 -29.17
CA ASP A 726 44.07 -3.72 -29.46
C ASP A 726 44.37 -4.52 -28.18
N LYS A 727 44.27 -5.85 -28.26
CA LYS A 727 44.34 -6.73 -27.08
C LYS A 727 45.73 -6.76 -26.44
N ASP A 728 46.78 -6.73 -27.25
CA ASP A 728 48.14 -6.82 -26.74
C ASP A 728 48.54 -5.47 -26.14
N GLU A 729 48.20 -4.37 -26.82
CA GLU A 729 48.34 -3.02 -26.28
C GLU A 729 47.59 -2.85 -24.95
N LEU A 730 46.35 -3.34 -24.86
CA LEU A 730 45.55 -3.32 -23.64
C LEU A 730 46.28 -4.02 -22.48
N LYS A 731 46.79 -5.22 -22.72
CA LYS A 731 47.47 -6.01 -21.69
C LYS A 731 48.74 -5.32 -21.21
N ASP A 732 49.49 -4.68 -22.10
CA ASP A 732 50.70 -3.95 -21.73
C ASP A 732 50.37 -2.68 -20.93
N LYS A 733 49.36 -1.91 -21.35
CA LYS A 733 48.86 -0.75 -20.59
C LYS A 733 48.33 -1.13 -19.20
N ILE A 734 47.67 -2.29 -19.06
CA ILE A 734 47.23 -2.81 -17.76
C ILE A 734 48.44 -3.13 -16.86
N LYS A 735 49.47 -3.79 -17.40
CA LYS A 735 50.71 -4.09 -16.63
C LYS A 735 51.43 -2.82 -16.18
N GLU A 736 51.41 -1.78 -17.00
CA GLU A 736 51.99 -0.46 -16.69
C GLU A 736 51.09 0.41 -15.80
N ASN A 737 49.92 -0.08 -15.40
CA ASN A 737 48.91 0.64 -14.62
C ASN A 737 48.44 1.96 -15.25
N GLN A 738 48.44 2.05 -16.59
CA GLN A 738 47.99 3.21 -17.36
C GLN A 738 46.46 3.23 -17.54
N LEU A 739 45.71 3.08 -16.45
CA LEU A 739 44.26 2.88 -16.50
C LEU A 739 43.51 4.08 -17.10
N ASP A 740 43.93 5.31 -16.79
CA ASP A 740 43.30 6.54 -17.28
C ASP A 740 43.36 6.66 -18.82
N GLU A 741 44.39 6.12 -19.47
CA GLU A 741 44.50 6.08 -20.93
C GLU A 741 43.56 5.04 -21.54
N ILE A 742 43.46 3.85 -20.93
CA ILE A 742 42.57 2.79 -21.39
C ILE A 742 41.11 3.23 -21.30
N LEU A 743 40.74 3.94 -20.22
CA LEU A 743 39.36 4.41 -19.99
C LEU A 743 38.85 5.40 -21.05
N GLN A 744 39.71 5.95 -21.91
CA GLN A 744 39.28 6.78 -23.04
C GLN A 744 38.61 5.96 -24.16
N PHE A 745 38.95 4.67 -24.25
CA PHE A 745 38.42 3.72 -25.23
C PHE A 745 37.34 2.80 -24.66
N GLU A 746 36.92 3.04 -23.41
CA GLU A 746 35.91 2.24 -22.74
C GLU A 746 34.51 2.65 -23.20
N GLN A 747 33.76 1.68 -23.68
CA GLN A 747 32.51 1.92 -24.39
C GLN A 747 31.45 2.61 -23.52
N LEU A 748 31.30 2.27 -22.24
CA LEU A 748 30.31 2.91 -21.36
C LEU A 748 30.63 4.41 -21.22
N ARG A 749 31.89 4.77 -20.97
CA ARG A 749 32.30 6.17 -20.83
C ARG A 749 32.04 6.97 -22.12
N VAL A 750 32.36 6.40 -23.28
CA VAL A 750 32.07 7.01 -24.58
C VAL A 750 30.57 7.22 -24.75
N GLN A 751 29.77 6.18 -24.54
CA GLN A 751 28.31 6.24 -24.72
C GLN A 751 27.62 7.17 -23.70
N GLN A 752 28.15 7.29 -22.48
CA GLN A 752 27.66 8.24 -21.49
C GLN A 752 27.99 9.69 -21.88
N ASN A 753 29.21 9.95 -22.36
CA ASN A 753 29.63 11.28 -22.84
C ASN A 753 28.82 11.75 -24.07
N GLU A 754 28.45 10.82 -24.95
CA GLU A 754 27.55 11.08 -26.09
C GLU A 754 26.08 11.27 -25.67
N GLY A 755 25.74 11.00 -24.41
CA GLY A 755 24.38 11.14 -23.87
C GLY A 755 23.44 9.99 -24.23
N ASN A 756 23.96 8.86 -24.72
CA ASN A 756 23.17 7.71 -25.16
C ASN A 756 22.67 6.85 -23.99
N VAL A 757 23.38 6.87 -22.85
CA VAL A 757 23.07 6.09 -21.64
C VAL A 757 23.43 6.86 -20.37
N PHE A 758 22.83 6.48 -19.24
CA PHE A 758 23.16 6.99 -17.89
C PHE A 758 23.25 8.52 -17.78
N LYS A 759 22.34 9.23 -18.45
CA LYS A 759 22.29 10.71 -18.42
C LYS A 759 22.05 11.22 -17.00
N GLY A 760 22.97 12.06 -16.51
CA GLY A 760 22.92 12.66 -15.17
C GLY A 760 23.34 11.73 -14.03
N PHE A 761 23.79 10.51 -14.33
CA PHE A 761 24.45 9.63 -13.36
C PHE A 761 25.93 9.98 -13.22
N THR A 762 26.47 9.72 -12.04
CA THR A 762 27.88 9.86 -11.68
C THR A 762 28.50 8.48 -11.46
N GLU A 763 29.78 8.34 -11.79
CA GLU A 763 30.61 7.18 -11.45
C GLU A 763 31.87 7.64 -10.72
N GLY A 764 32.33 6.83 -9.75
CA GLY A 764 33.60 7.09 -9.06
C GLY A 764 34.81 6.89 -9.98
N LYS A 765 35.96 7.47 -9.62
CA LYS A 765 37.20 7.22 -10.36
C LYS A 765 37.58 5.73 -10.24
N ILE A 766 37.70 5.04 -11.36
CA ILE A 766 38.20 3.67 -11.42
C ILE A 766 39.71 3.69 -11.15
N THR A 767 40.12 3.02 -10.08
CA THR A 767 41.53 2.89 -9.65
C THR A 767 41.98 1.44 -9.55
N PHE A 768 41.17 0.52 -10.08
CA PHE A 768 41.38 -0.92 -10.03
C PHE A 768 41.42 -1.53 -11.44
N PRO A 769 42.14 -2.65 -11.64
CA PRO A 769 42.24 -3.29 -12.97
C PRO A 769 40.89 -3.83 -13.48
N PRO A 770 40.77 -4.14 -14.79
CA PRO A 770 39.58 -4.73 -15.39
C PRO A 770 39.04 -5.94 -14.62
N THR A 771 37.72 -6.02 -14.46
CA THR A 771 37.04 -7.03 -13.65
C THR A 771 36.74 -8.32 -14.40
N TYR A 772 36.87 -8.31 -15.73
CA TYR A 772 36.59 -9.42 -16.63
C TYR A 772 37.68 -9.51 -17.70
N LYS A 773 37.99 -10.65 -18.33
CA LYS A 773 37.61 -12.02 -17.99
C LYS A 773 38.81 -12.77 -17.44
N TYR A 774 38.66 -13.41 -16.30
CA TYR A 774 39.70 -14.22 -15.67
C TYR A 774 39.53 -15.71 -15.95
N ASP A 775 40.63 -16.44 -15.90
CA ASP A 775 40.57 -17.88 -15.70
C ASP A 775 40.16 -18.17 -14.25
N LEU A 776 39.32 -19.20 -14.06
CA LEU A 776 38.81 -19.53 -12.73
C LEU A 776 39.97 -19.85 -11.77
N PHE A 777 39.88 -19.31 -10.56
CA PHE A 777 40.86 -19.48 -9.49
C PHE A 777 42.26 -18.91 -9.82
N SER A 778 42.39 -18.10 -10.88
CA SER A 778 43.65 -17.44 -11.28
C SER A 778 43.51 -15.92 -11.32
N ASP A 779 44.65 -15.21 -11.32
CA ASP A 779 44.75 -13.80 -11.66
C ASP A 779 45.07 -13.57 -13.14
N ASP A 780 45.23 -14.65 -13.90
CA ASP A 780 45.42 -14.60 -15.35
C ASP A 780 44.12 -14.26 -16.06
N TYR A 781 44.21 -13.37 -17.05
CA TYR A 781 43.11 -13.09 -17.98
C TYR A 781 42.97 -14.22 -19.02
N ASP A 782 41.73 -14.46 -19.46
CA ASP A 782 41.25 -15.54 -20.34
C ASP A 782 42.31 -16.13 -21.28
N THR A 783 42.91 -17.27 -20.88
CA THR A 783 43.88 -18.01 -21.69
C THR A 783 43.24 -19.01 -22.66
N SER A 784 41.91 -19.08 -22.68
CA SER A 784 41.17 -19.95 -23.60
C SER A 784 41.37 -19.56 -25.06
N GLU A 785 40.98 -20.44 -25.98
CA GLU A 785 41.04 -20.18 -27.43
C GLU A 785 40.28 -18.90 -27.86
N LYS A 786 39.26 -18.50 -27.09
CA LYS A 786 38.50 -17.27 -27.36
C LYS A 786 39.27 -16.00 -27.00
N CYS A 787 40.25 -16.12 -26.08
CA CYS A 787 41.17 -15.08 -25.63
C CYS A 787 40.49 -13.71 -25.54
N ARG A 788 39.45 -13.61 -24.71
CA ARG A 788 38.66 -12.37 -24.56
C ARG A 788 39.55 -11.27 -23.97
N ALA A 789 39.38 -10.05 -24.49
CA ALA A 789 40.08 -8.88 -23.98
C ALA A 789 39.62 -8.57 -22.54
N PRO A 790 40.52 -8.12 -21.65
CA PRO A 790 40.12 -7.56 -20.36
C PRO A 790 39.11 -6.41 -20.52
N ALA A 791 38.15 -6.27 -19.61
CA ALA A 791 37.14 -5.20 -19.61
C ALA A 791 36.61 -4.88 -18.20
N TRP A 792 36.17 -3.63 -17.99
CA TRP A 792 35.40 -3.22 -16.81
C TRP A 792 33.91 -3.40 -17.06
N THR A 793 33.45 -4.63 -16.90
CA THR A 793 32.05 -5.01 -17.12
C THR A 793 31.16 -4.72 -15.92
N ASP A 794 31.72 -4.82 -14.71
CA ASP A 794 31.02 -4.70 -13.44
C ASP A 794 31.16 -3.28 -12.89
N ARG A 795 30.05 -2.53 -12.79
CA ARG A 795 30.06 -1.07 -12.56
C ARG A 795 29.05 -0.63 -11.53
N ILE A 796 29.27 0.53 -10.91
CA ILE A 796 28.34 1.17 -9.97
C ILE A 796 28.24 2.66 -10.29
N LEU A 797 27.04 3.11 -10.68
CA LEU A 797 26.70 4.51 -10.92
C LEU A 797 25.60 4.97 -9.99
N TRP A 798 25.50 6.27 -9.72
CA TRP A 798 24.41 6.83 -8.91
C TRP A 798 23.94 8.19 -9.42
N LYS A 799 22.72 8.57 -9.04
CA LYS A 799 22.09 9.85 -9.39
C LYS A 799 21.28 10.36 -8.21
N ARG A 800 21.37 11.67 -7.97
CA ARG A 800 20.49 12.42 -7.06
C ARG A 800 19.45 13.17 -7.89
N GLY A 801 18.18 12.95 -7.61
CA GLY A 801 17.07 13.63 -8.27
C GLY A 801 17.12 15.15 -8.11
N LYS A 802 16.59 15.87 -9.09
CA LYS A 802 16.40 17.33 -9.07
C LYS A 802 14.91 17.61 -9.21
N PHE A 803 14.30 18.16 -8.17
CA PHE A 803 12.85 18.35 -8.09
C PHE A 803 12.42 19.81 -8.10
N VAL A 804 13.37 20.74 -8.14
CA VAL A 804 13.09 22.18 -8.24
C VAL A 804 13.07 22.54 -9.72
N PRO A 805 12.01 23.21 -10.23
CA PRO A 805 11.91 23.63 -11.63
C PRO A 805 12.97 24.66 -12.05
N ASP A 806 13.43 25.48 -11.10
CA ASP A 806 14.46 26.49 -11.34
C ASP A 806 15.85 25.86 -11.32
N ASN A 807 16.72 26.32 -12.24
CA ASN A 807 18.09 25.82 -12.41
C ASN A 807 19.02 26.05 -11.18
N GLU A 808 18.50 26.59 -10.08
CA GLU A 808 19.23 26.77 -8.84
C GLU A 808 19.04 25.55 -7.94
N LEU A 809 20.15 24.83 -7.70
CA LEU A 809 20.16 23.72 -6.76
C LEU A 809 19.94 24.26 -5.34
N PRO A 810 19.10 23.59 -4.52
CA PRO A 810 19.01 23.90 -3.09
C PRO A 810 20.40 23.96 -2.45
N SER A 811 20.61 24.87 -1.49
CA SER A 811 21.90 25.03 -0.82
C SER A 811 22.41 23.76 -0.12
N ASP A 812 21.48 22.87 0.25
CA ASP A 812 21.71 21.57 0.87
C ASP A 812 21.84 20.42 -0.15
N TRP A 813 21.78 20.72 -1.46
CA TRP A 813 21.84 19.68 -2.49
C TRP A 813 23.25 19.09 -2.61
N ASN A 814 23.35 17.79 -2.38
CA ASN A 814 24.56 16.99 -2.52
C ASN A 814 24.25 15.70 -3.28
N PRO A 815 25.01 15.32 -4.32
CA PRO A 815 24.80 14.08 -5.06
C PRO A 815 25.14 12.81 -4.26
N GLY A 816 25.65 12.95 -3.03
CA GLY A 816 26.18 11.88 -2.21
C GLY A 816 27.71 11.89 -2.26
N HIS A 817 28.34 11.68 -1.11
CA HIS A 817 29.78 11.69 -0.97
C HIS A 817 30.34 10.27 -1.08
N LEU A 818 31.03 9.97 -2.18
CA LEU A 818 31.73 8.71 -2.39
C LEU A 818 32.93 8.61 -1.43
N ILE A 819 32.97 7.56 -0.61
CA ILE A 819 34.05 7.27 0.34
C ILE A 819 35.05 6.28 -0.27
N TYR A 820 34.54 5.24 -0.94
CA TYR A 820 35.35 4.16 -1.49
C TYR A 820 34.73 3.64 -2.77
N TYR A 821 35.54 3.32 -3.78
CA TYR A 821 35.13 2.58 -4.96
C TYR A 821 36.25 1.66 -5.39
N GLY A 822 36.01 0.35 -5.34
CA GLY A 822 37.05 -0.65 -5.53
C GLY A 822 36.51 -2.04 -5.81
N ARG A 823 37.42 -3.01 -5.94
CA ARG A 823 37.11 -4.42 -6.18
C ARG A 823 37.74 -5.30 -5.11
N ALA A 824 37.26 -6.54 -4.99
CA ALA A 824 37.90 -7.56 -4.16
C ALA A 824 38.38 -8.75 -5.00
N GLU A 825 39.35 -9.49 -4.49
CA GLU A 825 40.06 -10.56 -5.22
C GLU A 825 39.43 -11.95 -5.00
N LEU A 826 38.11 -12.04 -5.19
CA LEU A 826 37.39 -13.32 -5.17
C LEU A 826 37.54 -14.03 -6.52
N LYS A 827 38.22 -15.19 -6.52
CA LYS A 827 38.66 -15.87 -7.75
C LYS A 827 37.75 -17.01 -8.20
N GLN A 828 36.61 -17.22 -7.55
CA GLN A 828 35.69 -18.32 -7.86
C GLN A 828 34.86 -18.09 -9.13
N SER A 829 34.84 -16.85 -9.63
CA SER A 829 34.21 -16.45 -10.88
C SER A 829 35.27 -15.98 -11.87
N ASP A 830 34.91 -15.93 -13.14
CA ASP A 830 35.69 -15.25 -14.18
C ASP A 830 35.54 -13.72 -14.11
N HIS A 831 34.76 -13.23 -13.14
CA HIS A 831 34.67 -11.82 -12.75
C HIS A 831 35.28 -11.54 -11.37
N ARG A 832 35.64 -10.28 -11.12
CA ARG A 832 35.99 -9.76 -9.79
C ARG A 832 34.88 -8.86 -9.25
N PRO A 833 34.41 -9.07 -8.00
CA PRO A 833 33.33 -8.27 -7.42
C PRO A 833 33.75 -6.82 -7.15
N VAL A 834 32.80 -5.89 -7.31
CA VAL A 834 33.00 -4.44 -7.14
C VAL A 834 32.13 -3.92 -6.00
N VAL A 835 32.63 -2.97 -5.21
CA VAL A 835 31.87 -2.29 -4.14
C VAL A 835 32.15 -0.79 -4.13
N ALA A 836 31.10 -0.01 -3.86
CA ALA A 836 31.17 1.42 -3.63
C ALA A 836 30.50 1.77 -2.30
N LEU A 837 31.10 2.71 -1.57
CA LEU A 837 30.64 3.20 -0.28
C LEU A 837 30.31 4.69 -0.37
N PHE A 838 29.13 5.09 0.08
CA PHE A 838 28.62 6.45 0.01
C PHE A 838 28.12 6.93 1.36
N ASN A 839 28.28 8.22 1.65
CA ASN A 839 27.44 8.92 2.61
C ASN A 839 26.41 9.75 1.83
N ILE A 840 25.12 9.58 2.16
CA ILE A 840 24.04 10.42 1.63
C ILE A 840 23.28 11.10 2.76
N ASP A 841 22.53 12.15 2.41
CA ASP A 841 21.63 12.82 3.32
C ASP A 841 20.20 12.36 3.06
N VAL A 842 19.55 11.82 4.10
CA VAL A 842 18.11 11.54 4.11
C VAL A 842 17.42 12.50 5.05
N PHE A 843 16.15 12.77 4.81
CA PHE A 843 15.40 13.78 5.54
C PHE A 843 14.35 13.14 6.43
N GLU A 844 14.30 13.57 7.69
CA GLU A 844 13.24 13.26 8.63
C GLU A 844 12.33 14.48 8.79
N VAL A 845 11.02 14.30 8.66
CA VAL A 845 10.04 15.36 8.89
C VAL A 845 9.82 15.58 10.38
N ASP A 846 9.85 16.85 10.80
CA ASP A 846 9.37 17.31 12.09
C ASP A 846 7.87 17.70 11.95
N PRO A 847 6.94 16.93 12.54
CA PRO A 847 5.50 17.18 12.37
C PRO A 847 5.04 18.55 12.87
N VAL A 848 5.71 19.11 13.89
CA VAL A 848 5.35 20.41 14.47
C VAL A 848 5.78 21.52 13.53
N LYS A 849 7.00 21.45 12.99
CA LYS A 849 7.46 22.41 11.97
C LYS A 849 6.68 22.29 10.67
N GLN A 850 6.32 21.07 10.25
CA GLN A 850 5.52 20.85 9.05
C GLN A 850 4.14 21.49 9.18
N THR A 851 3.51 21.32 10.34
CA THR A 851 2.24 21.99 10.64
C THR A 851 2.37 23.52 10.61
N ARG A 852 3.45 24.07 11.16
CA ARG A 852 3.71 25.52 11.12
C ARG A 852 3.90 26.02 9.69
N ALA A 853 4.75 25.35 8.90
CA ALA A 853 4.99 25.71 7.50
C ALA A 853 3.68 25.66 6.69
N LEU A 854 2.83 24.66 6.91
CA LEU A 854 1.51 24.57 6.30
C LEU A 854 0.63 25.79 6.64
N MET A 855 0.59 26.19 7.92
CA MET A 855 -0.19 27.36 8.34
C MET A 855 0.31 28.65 7.67
N ASP A 856 1.62 28.85 7.60
CA ASP A 856 2.23 30.01 6.94
C ASP A 856 1.88 30.03 5.44
N ILE A 857 1.98 28.88 4.75
CA ILE A 857 1.64 28.75 3.33
C ILE A 857 0.14 29.00 3.08
N ILE A 858 -0.75 28.47 3.92
CA ILE A 858 -2.20 28.72 3.81
C ILE A 858 -2.49 30.21 3.99
N GLN A 859 -1.82 30.87 4.94
CA GLN A 859 -1.96 32.30 5.18
C GLN A 859 -1.50 33.13 3.97
N GLU A 860 -0.39 32.75 3.33
CA GLU A 860 0.18 33.41 2.14
C GLU A 860 -0.70 33.21 0.89
N ASN A 861 -1.25 32.02 0.70
CA ASN A 861 -2.05 31.66 -0.47
C ASN A 861 -3.44 32.34 -0.51
N GLY A 862 -3.99 32.69 0.65
CA GLY A 862 -5.34 33.26 0.76
C GLY A 862 -6.47 32.23 0.63
N PRO A 863 -7.73 32.67 0.57
CA PRO A 863 -8.89 31.77 0.59
C PRO A 863 -9.03 30.94 -0.68
N THR A 864 -9.38 29.66 -0.53
CA THR A 864 -9.54 28.70 -1.64
C THR A 864 -10.70 29.03 -2.58
N ASP A 865 -11.69 29.81 -2.14
CA ASP A 865 -12.79 30.27 -2.99
C ASP A 865 -12.39 31.45 -3.90
N ALA A 866 -11.19 32.02 -3.70
CA ALA A 866 -10.63 33.14 -4.45
C ALA A 866 -11.62 34.31 -4.61
N ALA A 867 -12.46 34.55 -3.60
CA ALA A 867 -13.60 35.46 -3.72
C ALA A 867 -13.49 36.70 -2.83
N VAL A 868 -13.79 37.85 -3.41
CA VAL A 868 -14.00 39.12 -2.68
C VAL A 868 -15.44 39.60 -2.82
N ILE A 869 -15.89 40.32 -1.82
CA ILE A 869 -17.16 41.07 -1.80
C ILE A 869 -16.80 42.54 -1.92
N VAL A 870 -17.37 43.21 -2.91
CA VAL A 870 -17.17 44.63 -3.19
C VAL A 870 -18.47 45.38 -2.98
N GLN A 871 -18.45 46.38 -2.10
CA GLN A 871 -19.55 47.31 -1.86
C GLN A 871 -19.22 48.65 -2.52
N CYS A 872 -20.05 49.08 -3.48
CA CYS A 872 -19.93 50.39 -4.16
C CYS A 872 -20.83 51.40 -3.44
N LYS A 873 -20.25 52.51 -2.99
CA LYS A 873 -20.98 53.62 -2.36
C LYS A 873 -20.70 54.95 -3.03
N ASP A 874 -21.70 55.82 -3.11
CA ASP A 874 -21.54 57.20 -3.58
C ASP A 874 -20.97 58.13 -2.47
N GLU A 875 -20.71 59.39 -2.81
CA GLU A 875 -20.24 60.43 -1.87
C GLU A 875 -21.20 60.67 -0.69
N ARG A 876 -22.49 60.32 -0.85
CA ARG A 876 -23.53 60.43 0.19
C ARG A 876 -23.69 59.14 1.00
N ASN A 877 -22.79 58.16 0.79
CA ASN A 877 -22.76 56.86 1.45
C ASN A 877 -23.98 55.96 1.12
N ASN A 878 -24.67 56.22 0.00
CA ASN A 878 -25.70 55.33 -0.54
C ASN A 878 -25.05 54.25 -1.41
N TYR A 879 -25.64 53.07 -1.47
CA TYR A 879 -25.19 52.02 -2.39
C TYR A 879 -25.46 52.42 -3.84
N LEU A 880 -24.43 52.36 -4.68
CA LEU A 880 -24.48 52.78 -6.07
C LEU A 880 -24.13 51.56 -6.96
N PHE A 881 -25.11 50.97 -7.66
CA PHE A 881 -24.85 49.85 -8.57
C PHE A 881 -25.57 50.03 -9.91
N ASP A 882 -25.37 51.20 -10.53
CA ASP A 882 -25.65 51.37 -11.95
C ASP A 882 -24.60 50.65 -12.82
N ASP A 883 -24.90 50.48 -14.11
CA ASP A 883 -24.01 49.73 -15.02
C ASP A 883 -22.65 50.43 -15.22
N ALA A 884 -22.59 51.74 -14.99
CA ALA A 884 -21.36 52.51 -14.99
C ALA A 884 -20.46 52.20 -13.78
N CYS A 885 -20.99 52.17 -12.54
CA CYS A 885 -20.21 51.73 -11.36
C CYS A 885 -19.74 50.29 -11.55
N LYS A 886 -20.60 49.38 -12.05
CA LYS A 886 -20.20 47.96 -12.25
C LYS A 886 -19.02 47.84 -13.21
N THR A 887 -19.08 48.54 -14.35
CA THR A 887 -18.01 48.51 -15.36
C THR A 887 -16.70 49.03 -14.76
N LYS A 888 -16.74 50.20 -14.10
CA LYS A 888 -15.56 50.79 -13.43
C LYS A 888 -15.01 49.88 -12.33
N THR A 889 -15.89 49.27 -11.53
CA THR A 889 -15.50 48.33 -10.47
C THR A 889 -14.78 47.13 -11.08
N LEU A 890 -15.30 46.55 -12.16
CA LEU A 890 -14.65 45.41 -12.82
C LEU A 890 -13.31 45.77 -13.45
N GLU A 891 -13.19 46.95 -14.08
CA GLU A 891 -11.91 47.44 -14.59
C GLU A 891 -10.87 47.58 -13.49
N GLN A 892 -11.24 48.08 -12.30
CA GLN A 892 -10.35 48.13 -11.16
C GLN A 892 -9.99 46.74 -10.64
N MET A 893 -10.98 45.87 -10.50
CA MET A 893 -10.80 44.54 -9.92
C MET A 893 -9.99 43.61 -10.83
N ALA A 894 -10.07 43.78 -12.14
CA ALA A 894 -9.28 43.04 -13.12
C ALA A 894 -7.76 43.32 -13.03
N GLN A 895 -7.34 44.41 -12.37
CA GLN A 895 -5.93 44.72 -12.17
C GLN A 895 -5.24 43.76 -11.17
N PHE A 896 -6.00 43.12 -10.27
CA PHE A 896 -5.45 42.17 -9.29
C PHE A 896 -5.29 40.75 -9.83
N GLY A 897 -5.97 40.42 -10.93
CA GLY A 897 -5.91 39.12 -11.56
C GLY A 897 -7.09 38.83 -12.48
N GLU A 898 -7.04 37.68 -13.14
CA GLU A 898 -8.11 37.22 -14.02
C GLU A 898 -9.39 36.92 -13.23
N VAL A 899 -10.47 37.62 -13.56
CA VAL A 899 -11.80 37.41 -12.98
C VAL A 899 -12.52 36.32 -13.75
N ILE A 900 -12.97 35.28 -13.05
CA ILE A 900 -13.66 34.12 -13.62
C ILE A 900 -15.18 34.26 -13.54
N LEU A 901 -15.68 34.75 -12.41
CA LEU A 901 -17.11 34.90 -12.19
C LEU A 901 -17.41 36.18 -11.41
N VAL A 902 -18.41 36.92 -11.90
CA VAL A 902 -18.93 38.13 -11.27
C VAL A 902 -20.40 37.89 -10.96
N ARG A 903 -20.80 38.18 -9.73
CA ARG A 903 -22.20 38.09 -9.31
C ARG A 903 -22.63 39.36 -8.60
N GLN A 904 -23.81 39.85 -8.93
CA GLN A 904 -24.46 40.89 -8.17
C GLN A 904 -25.43 40.26 -7.17
N VAL A 905 -25.19 40.48 -5.88
CA VAL A 905 -26.02 39.97 -4.78
C VAL A 905 -26.42 41.17 -3.94
N GLU A 906 -27.70 41.55 -4.01
CA GLU A 906 -28.23 42.75 -3.36
C GLU A 906 -27.39 44.00 -3.72
N ASP A 907 -26.85 44.68 -2.71
CA ASP A 907 -26.00 45.87 -2.81
C ASP A 907 -24.49 45.53 -2.81
N CYS A 908 -24.12 44.32 -3.25
CA CYS A 908 -22.74 43.87 -3.30
C CYS A 908 -22.40 43.19 -4.64
N MET A 909 -21.14 43.29 -5.05
CA MET A 909 -20.58 42.49 -6.12
C MET A 909 -19.63 41.43 -5.55
N TYR A 910 -19.90 40.17 -5.86
CA TYR A 910 -19.02 39.06 -5.58
C TYR A 910 -18.13 38.85 -6.81
N ILE A 911 -16.83 38.91 -6.61
CA ILE A 911 -15.84 38.76 -7.67
C ILE A 911 -14.96 37.59 -7.31
N ILE A 912 -14.91 36.60 -8.20
CA ILE A 912 -14.15 35.38 -8.02
C ILE A 912 -13.02 35.37 -9.03
N TYR A 913 -11.80 35.27 -8.53
CA TYR A 913 -10.58 35.24 -9.33
C TYR A 913 -10.19 33.81 -9.71
N ARG A 914 -9.32 33.67 -10.71
CA ARG A 914 -8.69 32.38 -11.05
C ARG A 914 -7.79 31.87 -9.93
N ASN A 915 -7.11 32.78 -9.24
CA ASN A 915 -6.11 32.48 -8.22
C ASN A 915 -6.48 33.14 -6.88
N SER A 916 -6.29 32.40 -5.78
CA SER A 916 -6.57 32.87 -4.41
C SER A 916 -5.77 34.12 -4.00
N GLU A 917 -4.54 34.25 -4.48
CA GLU A 917 -3.66 35.40 -4.19
C GLU A 917 -4.26 36.72 -4.68
N SER A 918 -4.93 36.72 -5.84
CA SER A 918 -5.57 37.91 -6.39
C SER A 918 -6.67 38.44 -5.48
N ALA A 919 -7.48 37.55 -4.88
CA ALA A 919 -8.49 37.92 -3.90
C ALA A 919 -7.85 38.51 -2.63
N LEU A 920 -6.76 37.91 -2.16
CA LEU A 920 -6.01 38.40 -0.99
C LEU A 920 -5.38 39.77 -1.26
N LEU A 921 -4.79 39.99 -2.43
CA LEU A 921 -4.23 41.29 -2.84
C LEU A 921 -5.32 42.37 -2.94
N ALA A 922 -6.45 42.06 -3.57
CA ALA A 922 -7.58 42.98 -3.68
C ALA A 922 -8.13 43.37 -2.29
N ALA A 923 -8.33 42.39 -1.40
CA ALA A 923 -8.83 42.63 -0.05
C ALA A 923 -7.85 43.38 0.85
N LYS A 924 -6.52 43.22 0.67
CA LYS A 924 -5.50 43.95 1.43
C LYS A 924 -5.58 45.47 1.26
N LEU A 925 -6.10 45.97 0.14
CA LEU A 925 -6.34 47.41 -0.03
C LEU A 925 -7.46 47.90 0.89
N GLY A 926 -8.45 47.06 1.17
CA GLY A 926 -9.62 47.33 2.02
C GLY A 926 -10.61 48.35 1.43
N LYS A 927 -10.11 49.47 0.90
CA LYS A 927 -10.91 50.54 0.31
C LYS A 927 -10.19 51.17 -0.89
N ILE A 928 -10.94 51.43 -1.96
CA ILE A 928 -10.47 52.18 -3.14
C ILE A 928 -11.40 53.36 -3.34
N GLU A 929 -10.83 54.57 -3.38
CA GLU A 929 -11.55 55.78 -3.72
C GLU A 929 -11.36 56.08 -5.21
N MET A 930 -12.48 56.26 -5.92
CA MET A 930 -12.56 56.72 -7.30
C MET A 930 -13.42 57.99 -7.31
N GLU A 931 -13.22 58.91 -8.25
CA GLU A 931 -13.87 60.24 -8.32
C GLU A 931 -15.13 60.41 -7.44
N ASN A 932 -16.26 59.78 -7.82
CA ASN A 932 -17.54 59.87 -7.10
C ASN A 932 -17.97 58.53 -6.46
N ILE A 933 -17.07 57.54 -6.37
CA ILE A 933 -17.36 56.16 -5.99
C ILE A 933 -16.34 55.64 -4.99
N SER A 934 -16.83 55.09 -3.89
CA SER A 934 -16.06 54.46 -2.84
C SER A 934 -16.27 52.95 -2.84
N LEU A 935 -15.24 52.17 -3.12
CA LEU A 935 -15.29 50.71 -3.11
C LEU A 935 -14.75 50.19 -1.79
N LYS A 936 -15.55 49.45 -1.03
CA LYS A 936 -15.07 48.65 0.12
C LYS A 936 -14.93 47.19 -0.32
N ILE A 937 -13.76 46.62 -0.09
CA ILE A 937 -13.39 45.27 -0.53
C ILE A 937 -13.09 44.41 0.70
N THR A 938 -13.79 43.29 0.82
CA THR A 938 -13.57 42.30 1.89
C THR A 938 -13.48 40.90 1.29
N LEU A 939 -12.74 39.99 1.93
CA LEU A 939 -12.77 38.58 1.54
C LEU A 939 -14.17 38.02 1.80
N LYS A 940 -14.65 37.13 0.91
CA LYS A 940 -15.87 36.36 1.18
C LYS A 940 -15.66 35.39 2.35
N THR A 941 -14.50 34.74 2.37
CA THR A 941 -14.10 33.79 3.42
C THR A 941 -13.00 34.44 4.25
N GLU A 942 -13.36 35.07 5.38
CA GLU A 942 -12.42 35.80 6.24
C GLU A 942 -11.50 34.88 7.08
N ASP A 943 -12.00 33.74 7.55
CA ASP A 943 -11.23 32.75 8.33
C ASP A 943 -10.91 31.52 7.48
N TRP A 944 -10.20 31.74 6.38
CA TRP A 944 -9.88 30.67 5.42
C TRP A 944 -8.90 29.65 5.96
N VAL A 945 -8.09 30.02 6.95
CA VAL A 945 -7.18 29.09 7.64
C VAL A 945 -8.00 28.02 8.35
N ARG A 946 -9.05 28.41 9.09
CA ARG A 946 -9.94 27.44 9.74
C ARG A 946 -10.67 26.55 8.73
N GLU A 947 -11.13 27.10 7.61
CA GLU A 947 -11.77 26.29 6.58
C GLU A 947 -10.79 25.28 5.97
N ALA A 948 -9.55 25.68 5.67
CA ALA A 948 -8.50 24.78 5.22
C ALA A 948 -8.20 23.67 6.23
N MET A 949 -8.22 23.96 7.54
CA MET A 949 -8.07 22.93 8.58
C MET A 949 -9.24 21.93 8.60
N ARG A 950 -10.49 22.39 8.38
CA ARG A 950 -11.64 21.49 8.24
C ARG A 950 -11.50 20.54 7.04
N GLU A 951 -10.90 21.01 5.94
CA GLU A 951 -10.60 20.13 4.79
C GLU A 951 -9.65 19.00 5.20
N MET A 952 -8.60 19.35 5.94
CA MET A 952 -7.61 18.39 6.42
C MET A 952 -8.24 17.38 7.39
N GLU A 953 -9.07 17.84 8.34
CA GLU A 953 -9.81 16.98 9.27
C GLU A 953 -10.73 15.99 8.56
N LEU A 954 -11.43 16.42 7.49
CA LEU A 954 -12.27 15.53 6.67
C LEU A 954 -11.45 14.44 5.95
N CYS A 955 -10.22 14.76 5.57
CA CYS A 955 -9.33 13.83 4.91
C CYS A 955 -8.62 12.88 5.88
N GLY A 956 -8.49 13.27 7.14
CA GLY A 956 -7.92 12.48 8.22
C GLY A 956 -8.85 11.40 8.78
N ASN A 957 -8.27 10.47 9.54
CA ASN A 957 -9.04 9.50 10.31
C ASN A 957 -9.39 10.10 11.68
N ASN A 958 -10.66 10.01 12.07
CA ASN A 958 -11.19 10.59 13.31
C ASN A 958 -11.95 9.55 14.18
N PRO A 959 -11.49 8.29 14.31
CA PRO A 959 -12.28 7.26 14.97
C PRO A 959 -12.47 7.59 16.45
N ILE A 960 -13.73 7.59 16.90
CA ILE A 960 -14.05 7.65 18.32
C ILE A 960 -13.91 6.24 18.93
N PRO A 961 -13.17 6.07 20.04
CA PRO A 961 -13.07 4.80 20.74
C PRO A 961 -14.45 4.19 21.04
N LEU A 962 -14.59 2.88 20.87
CA LEU A 962 -15.80 2.17 21.26
C LEU A 962 -16.02 2.32 22.78
N CYS A 963 -14.95 2.18 23.57
CA CYS A 963 -14.92 2.34 25.03
C CYS A 963 -13.61 3.00 25.46
N GLU A 964 -13.55 3.50 26.70
CA GLU A 964 -12.27 3.83 27.32
C GLU A 964 -11.47 2.53 27.54
N TYR A 965 -10.23 2.49 27.05
CA TYR A 965 -9.36 1.35 27.31
C TYR A 965 -8.96 1.32 28.78
N ARG A 966 -9.41 0.30 29.51
CA ARG A 966 -8.95 0.01 30.88
C ARG A 966 -8.37 -1.40 30.88
N PRO A 967 -7.14 -1.63 31.35
CA PRO A 967 -6.60 -2.98 31.47
C PRO A 967 -7.58 -3.86 32.28
N LEU A 968 -7.90 -5.06 31.80
CA LEU A 968 -8.72 -6.00 32.56
C LEU A 968 -8.04 -6.24 33.92
N SER A 969 -8.77 -6.06 35.02
CA SER A 969 -8.23 -6.32 36.37
C SER A 969 -7.63 -7.72 36.45
N GLU A 970 -6.55 -7.90 37.21
CA GLU A 970 -5.75 -9.13 37.40
C GLU A 970 -6.54 -10.39 37.83
N LYS A 971 -7.86 -10.30 37.96
CA LYS A 971 -8.76 -11.45 38.20
C LYS A 971 -9.02 -12.32 36.97
N THR A 972 -8.43 -11.99 35.82
CA THR A 972 -8.33 -12.94 34.70
C THR A 972 -7.10 -13.79 34.97
N PRO A 973 -7.20 -15.13 35.10
CA PRO A 973 -6.02 -15.96 35.25
C PRO A 973 -5.09 -15.69 34.07
N PRO A 974 -3.76 -15.63 34.28
CA PRO A 974 -2.83 -15.44 33.18
C PRO A 974 -3.18 -16.44 32.06
N SER A 975 -3.10 -15.99 30.82
CA SER A 975 -3.27 -16.80 29.60
C SER A 975 -2.25 -17.95 29.48
N ARG A 976 -1.48 -18.19 30.54
CA ARG A 976 -0.35 -19.11 30.64
C ARG A 976 -0.47 -19.90 31.96
N PRO A 977 -0.43 -21.24 31.94
CA PRO A 977 0.19 -21.96 33.05
C PRO A 977 1.64 -21.47 33.15
N PRO A 978 2.20 -21.21 34.35
CA PRO A 978 3.63 -20.95 34.46
C PRO A 978 4.41 -22.05 33.71
N PRO A 979 5.48 -21.72 32.97
CA PRO A 979 6.33 -22.75 32.39
C PRO A 979 6.71 -23.73 33.51
N PRO A 980 6.76 -25.05 33.26
CA PRO A 980 7.21 -25.98 34.26
C PRO A 980 8.55 -25.44 34.79
N GLN A 981 8.60 -25.12 36.08
CA GLN A 981 9.85 -24.80 36.72
C GLN A 981 10.81 -25.93 36.34
N PRO A 982 12.04 -25.64 35.88
CA PRO A 982 13.02 -26.69 35.69
C PRO A 982 13.03 -27.48 36.99
N THR A 983 12.70 -28.77 36.89
CA THR A 983 12.75 -29.67 38.02
C THR A 983 14.15 -29.58 38.57
N VAL A 984 14.29 -28.85 39.67
CA VAL A 984 15.50 -28.86 40.49
C VAL A 984 15.63 -30.30 40.89
N LYS A 985 16.59 -31.01 40.29
CA LYS A 985 16.98 -32.34 40.73
C LYS A 985 17.18 -32.23 42.24
N PRO A 986 16.58 -33.10 43.07
CA PRO A 986 16.75 -33.03 44.50
C PRO A 986 18.24 -33.04 44.81
N LYS A 987 18.66 -32.08 45.65
CA LYS A 987 19.98 -32.09 46.27
C LYS A 987 20.18 -33.47 46.90
N VAL A 988 21.14 -34.22 46.37
CA VAL A 988 21.63 -35.42 47.03
C VAL A 988 22.35 -34.95 48.28
N GLU A 989 21.87 -35.41 49.43
CA GLU A 989 22.50 -35.21 50.72
C GLU A 989 23.91 -35.81 50.72
N VAL A 990 24.86 -35.02 51.22
CA VAL A 990 26.21 -35.47 51.53
C VAL A 990 26.13 -36.34 52.78
N ILE A 991 26.39 -37.65 52.64
CA ILE A 991 26.76 -38.53 53.74
C ILE A 991 28.18 -39.06 53.47
N SER A 992 28.99 -38.96 54.51
CA SER A 992 30.43 -39.13 54.64
C SER A 992 31.05 -40.39 54.02
N MET A 993 32.21 -40.24 53.38
CA MET A 993 33.18 -41.32 53.21
C MET A 993 34.33 -41.20 54.24
N PRO A 994 34.78 -42.31 54.87
CA PRO A 994 35.94 -42.32 55.74
C PRO A 994 37.28 -42.49 54.99
N GLN A 995 38.32 -42.08 55.71
CA GLN A 995 39.69 -41.75 55.31
C GLN A 995 40.58 -42.92 54.83
N ILE A 996 41.56 -42.61 53.96
CA ILE A 996 42.88 -43.26 53.86
C ILE A 996 43.95 -42.15 53.56
N PRO A 997 45.20 -42.23 54.09
CA PRO A 997 45.90 -41.05 54.63
C PRO A 997 47.01 -40.41 53.78
N LYS A 998 47.35 -39.19 54.24
CA LYS A 998 48.46 -38.23 53.96
C LYS A 998 49.78 -38.77 53.38
N ARG A 999 50.42 -37.97 52.49
CA ARG A 999 51.76 -37.34 52.68
C ARG A 999 52.16 -36.40 51.50
N PRO A 1000 53.18 -35.52 51.63
CA PRO A 1000 53.02 -34.06 51.57
C PRO A 1000 53.65 -33.36 50.35
N ASP A 1001 53.37 -32.07 50.25
CA ASP A 1001 53.87 -31.09 49.28
C ASP A 1001 55.40 -31.01 49.16
N ILE A 1002 55.89 -30.65 47.96
CA ILE A 1002 57.02 -29.74 47.66
C ILE A 1002 57.02 -29.40 46.14
N LEU A 1003 57.14 -28.10 45.80
CA LEU A 1003 57.38 -27.47 44.49
C LEU A 1003 58.84 -27.69 43.98
N PRO A 1004 59.34 -27.05 42.90
CA PRO A 1004 58.92 -26.99 41.48
C PRO A 1004 60.10 -27.32 40.51
N GLY A 1005 59.86 -27.47 39.19
CA GLY A 1005 60.96 -27.47 38.20
C GLY A 1005 60.59 -27.89 36.77
N SER A 1006 60.95 -27.05 35.79
CA SER A 1006 60.92 -27.27 34.33
C SER A 1006 62.19 -28.05 33.86
N PRO A 1007 62.51 -28.23 32.56
CA PRO A 1007 61.75 -28.57 31.33
C PRO A 1007 62.41 -29.75 30.53
N ARG A 1008 61.84 -30.08 29.35
CA ARG A 1008 62.47 -30.63 28.10
C ARG A 1008 62.25 -32.11 27.70
N LYS A 1009 61.87 -32.21 26.41
CA LYS A 1009 62.29 -33.13 25.33
C LYS A 1009 61.99 -34.64 25.43
N GLY A 1010 61.13 -35.09 24.50
CA GLY A 1010 61.61 -35.84 23.32
C GLY A 1010 61.25 -37.33 23.20
N LYS A 1011 60.66 -37.65 22.03
CA LYS A 1011 60.77 -38.90 21.22
C LYS A 1011 60.19 -40.19 21.83
N MET A 1012 59.12 -40.73 21.23
CA MET A 1012 59.07 -41.65 20.06
C MET A 1012 59.37 -43.11 20.39
N VAL A 1013 58.67 -43.97 19.64
CA VAL A 1013 58.86 -45.41 19.39
C VAL A 1013 57.99 -46.31 20.30
N GLU A 1014 56.83 -46.83 19.86
CA GLU A 1014 56.53 -47.84 18.82
C GLU A 1014 56.61 -49.29 19.32
N ASN A 1015 55.61 -50.06 18.89
CA ASN A 1015 55.53 -51.52 18.70
C ASN A 1015 54.86 -52.42 19.75
N ARG A 1016 53.74 -53.00 19.26
CA ARG A 1016 53.43 -54.45 19.15
C ARG A 1016 53.11 -55.20 20.46
N SER A 1017 52.23 -56.18 20.49
CA SER A 1017 51.34 -56.84 19.53
C SER A 1017 50.44 -57.79 20.33
N ASP A 1018 49.48 -58.40 19.62
CA ASP A 1018 48.83 -59.69 19.90
C ASP A 1018 47.61 -59.67 20.84
N SER A 1019 46.52 -60.39 20.56
CA SER A 1019 45.80 -60.89 19.36
C SER A 1019 44.61 -61.73 19.90
N GLU A 1020 43.77 -62.21 18.98
CA GLU A 1020 42.58 -63.09 19.14
C GLU A 1020 41.24 -62.37 19.44
N GLU A 1021 40.43 -62.02 18.43
CA GLU A 1021 39.59 -62.81 17.49
C GLU A 1021 38.18 -63.15 18.03
N LEU A 1022 37.15 -62.61 17.35
CA LEU A 1022 36.08 -63.40 16.72
C LEU A 1022 35.15 -62.56 15.82
N SER A 1023 35.16 -62.93 14.53
CA SER A 1023 34.08 -62.92 13.51
C SER A 1023 33.44 -61.61 13.00
N MET A 1024 33.69 -61.33 11.71
CA MET A 1024 32.90 -60.47 10.82
C MET A 1024 32.17 -61.29 9.75
N PRO A 1025 31.01 -60.82 9.22
CA PRO A 1025 30.54 -61.13 7.87
C PRO A 1025 30.92 -60.05 6.84
N ALA A 1026 31.05 -60.48 5.59
CA ALA A 1026 31.50 -59.75 4.40
C ALA A 1026 30.52 -58.66 3.88
N PRO A 1027 30.99 -57.72 3.02
CA PRO A 1027 30.16 -56.66 2.43
C PRO A 1027 29.42 -57.14 1.17
N ASN A 1028 28.12 -56.84 1.07
CA ASN A 1028 27.32 -57.12 -0.12
C ASN A 1028 27.47 -55.99 -1.17
N MET A 1029 27.70 -56.43 -2.41
CA MET A 1029 27.81 -55.65 -3.64
C MET A 1029 26.54 -54.86 -4.00
N PRO A 1030 26.66 -53.80 -4.82
CA PRO A 1030 25.50 -53.09 -5.38
C PRO A 1030 24.72 -53.96 -6.39
N PRO A 1031 23.40 -53.72 -6.55
CA PRO A 1031 22.53 -54.52 -7.42
C PRO A 1031 22.80 -54.28 -8.93
N PRO A 1032 22.50 -55.27 -9.79
CA PRO A 1032 22.71 -55.20 -11.24
C PRO A 1032 21.71 -54.26 -11.96
N PRO A 1033 22.02 -53.81 -13.19
CA PRO A 1033 21.14 -52.95 -13.97
C PRO A 1033 19.86 -53.67 -14.42
N LEU A 1034 18.75 -52.95 -14.47
CA LEU A 1034 17.47 -53.40 -15.04
C LEU A 1034 17.55 -53.52 -16.58
N PRO A 1035 16.80 -54.46 -17.20
CA PRO A 1035 16.89 -54.79 -18.62
C PRO A 1035 16.27 -53.72 -19.53
N GLU A 1036 16.81 -53.61 -20.75
CA GLU A 1036 16.28 -52.78 -21.85
C GLU A 1036 14.82 -53.14 -22.18
N PRO A 1037 13.92 -52.15 -22.40
CA PRO A 1037 12.63 -52.41 -22.99
C PRO A 1037 12.73 -52.54 -24.52
N ASP A 1038 12.14 -53.62 -25.02
CA ASP A 1038 11.93 -53.96 -26.42
C ASP A 1038 11.35 -52.80 -27.28
N GLN A 1039 11.74 -52.85 -28.55
CA GLN A 1039 11.24 -52.05 -29.66
C GLN A 1039 9.71 -52.02 -29.71
N GLN A 1040 9.10 -50.84 -29.49
CA GLN A 1040 7.73 -50.56 -29.89
C GLN A 1040 7.70 -49.55 -31.05
N THR A 1041 7.45 -50.12 -32.24
CA THR A 1041 6.71 -49.59 -33.38
C THR A 1041 6.44 -48.08 -33.45
N THR A 1042 6.98 -47.46 -34.49
CA THR A 1042 6.66 -46.11 -34.99
C THR A 1042 5.16 -45.91 -35.25
N PRO A 1043 4.57 -44.76 -34.84
CA PRO A 1043 3.29 -44.30 -35.35
C PRO A 1043 3.43 -43.72 -36.78
N PRO A 1044 2.38 -43.76 -37.61
CA PRO A 1044 2.44 -43.31 -39.00
C PRO A 1044 2.56 -41.77 -39.12
N PRO A 1045 3.03 -41.24 -40.26
CA PRO A 1045 3.18 -39.81 -40.47
C PRO A 1045 1.82 -39.10 -40.53
N ILE A 1046 1.72 -37.94 -39.87
CA ILE A 1046 0.59 -37.03 -39.95
C ILE A 1046 0.65 -36.27 -41.30
N PRO A 1047 -0.45 -36.20 -42.08
CA PRO A 1047 -0.46 -35.49 -43.35
C PRO A 1047 -0.37 -33.96 -43.18
N PRO A 1048 0.09 -33.21 -44.20
CA PRO A 1048 0.27 -31.77 -44.12
C PRO A 1048 -1.08 -31.05 -43.94
N ARG A 1049 -1.16 -30.15 -42.95
CA ARG A 1049 -2.31 -29.25 -42.80
C ARG A 1049 -2.30 -28.19 -43.91
N SER A 1050 -3.12 -28.41 -44.93
CA SER A 1050 -3.65 -27.36 -45.78
C SER A 1050 -4.83 -26.69 -45.07
N GLY A 1051 -4.77 -25.37 -44.90
CA GLY A 1051 -5.88 -24.55 -44.39
C GLY A 1051 -5.41 -23.41 -43.50
N GLY A 1052 -5.40 -22.18 -44.04
CA GLY A 1052 -5.23 -20.97 -43.25
C GLY A 1052 -6.44 -20.72 -42.32
N PRO A 1053 -6.28 -19.86 -41.30
CA PRO A 1053 -7.35 -19.54 -40.35
C PRO A 1053 -8.52 -18.79 -41.03
N PRO A 1054 -9.78 -19.00 -40.58
CA PRO A 1054 -10.92 -18.27 -41.09
C PRO A 1054 -10.85 -16.77 -40.71
N PRO A 1055 -11.42 -15.86 -41.53
CA PRO A 1055 -11.38 -14.43 -41.29
C PRO A 1055 -12.24 -14.03 -40.08
N ILE A 1056 -11.72 -13.05 -39.34
CA ILE A 1056 -12.33 -12.42 -38.16
C ILE A 1056 -13.62 -11.67 -38.58
N PRO A 1057 -14.75 -11.79 -37.87
CA PRO A 1057 -15.96 -11.03 -38.17
C PRO A 1057 -15.73 -9.53 -37.92
N ALA A 1058 -16.16 -8.70 -38.86
CA ALA A 1058 -16.12 -7.24 -38.75
C ALA A 1058 -16.95 -6.75 -37.55
N ARG A 1059 -16.39 -5.79 -36.79
CA ARG A 1059 -17.11 -5.05 -35.73
C ARG A 1059 -18.37 -4.38 -36.31
N PRO A 1060 -19.52 -4.40 -35.60
CA PRO A 1060 -20.63 -3.54 -35.94
C PRO A 1060 -20.24 -2.09 -35.77
N LYS A 1061 -20.55 -1.25 -36.76
CA LYS A 1061 -20.55 0.20 -36.61
C LYS A 1061 -21.67 0.60 -35.64
N ILE A 1062 -21.30 1.06 -34.46
CA ILE A 1062 -21.96 2.17 -33.75
C ILE A 1062 -20.85 3.01 -33.12
#